data_AF-A0A2P6NZU6-F1
#
_entry.id   AF-A0A2P6NZU6-F1
#
_cell.length_a   1.000
_cell.length_b   1.000
_cell.length_c   1.000
_cell.angle_alpha   90.00
_cell.angle_beta   90.00
_cell.angle_gamma   90.00
#
_symmetry.space_group_name_H-M   'P 1'
#
loop_
_entity.id
_entity.type
_entity.pdbx_description
1 polymer ?
#
loop_
_entity_poly.entity_id
_entity_poly.type
_entity_poly.pdbx_seq_one_letter_code
_entity_poly.pdbx_strand_id
1 'polypeptide(L)'
;MGGSRPQLLAVLNVSPQSLPPTETSSRRCDSIRFLQRITLSISSSKLYADLTGPLEQVSKYPMITCCRNVRDLGRGFRLSQQLWSLVLSDFRASFEMIRLRCLRSVDIRPSHSVSRVSRQSSVRYVATSSNEALTSLSLSQAKEWLSQGKTTSEELVNASLSRCEQNEGLNAFITIRQREELLNEARASDKKRREGSSIGALEGIPLSIKDNFCVKGVKTSCASRMLENYTPPYTSTVAERLSQSGAILLGKTNMDEFAMGSTSSTGAFGSVINPHTLNSQQRLSAGGSSGGSACAVATGMSFASIGSDTGGSIRQPAALCGVIGLKPSYGLVSRFGMVAFGSSLDCPGLFTRTVEDTAQVLQVISGHDARDANTTTRQVPNYMEKMRGEGLKGLTIGIPTEYNVKELNNEIRDLWMKGASDLQRAGANVVEISLPNTMHALPSYYVIAPAEAFSNLARYDGLRFGSQSKGSSTEELYSNTRSESFNSEVQRRILLGGFVLSRKSVDSYYLKAQRVRRLVRDDFHDAFSSGVDVILTPTTPTPALPLDNFSSPVEMYVNDVMTIPASLAGLPAISLPVGRSGDGLPLGLQLIGSRLSEDKLFEDPKIVIKVRMFKIVNHPTGPLQGSLRRRQVRKDDPRLLVQRAKGIARQRCKPRTFDRERTQSHVGVYWRIYIANAVASSYSGARSKSKSFLEE
;
A
#
# COMPACT_ATOMS: atom_id res chain seq x y z
N MET A 1 -2.53 -32.97 58.57
CA MET A 1 -3.03 -33.78 57.43
C MET A 1 -2.75 -32.94 56.19
N GLY A 2 -1.94 -33.31 55.18
CA GLY A 2 -1.31 -34.60 54.84
C GLY A 2 -1.88 -35.12 53.51
N GLY A 3 -1.12 -35.31 52.42
CA GLY A 3 0.32 -35.07 52.20
C GLY A 3 0.76 -35.32 50.74
N SER A 4 2.08 -35.40 50.51
CA SER A 4 2.79 -36.01 49.34
C SER A 4 2.45 -35.58 47.88
N ARG A 5 3.33 -34.70 47.38
CA ARG A 5 3.94 -34.63 46.01
C ARG A 5 4.70 -35.94 45.63
N PRO A 6 5.42 -36.08 44.47
CA PRO A 6 5.22 -35.63 43.06
C PRO A 6 5.67 -36.75 42.02
N GLN A 7 6.38 -36.37 40.92
CA GLN A 7 7.22 -37.19 39.99
C GLN A 7 6.54 -37.88 38.77
N LEU A 8 7.22 -38.17 37.63
CA LEU A 8 8.27 -37.44 36.88
C LEU A 8 8.39 -38.01 35.41
N LEU A 9 9.28 -37.44 34.60
CA LEU A 9 9.72 -37.82 33.23
C LEU A 9 9.60 -39.29 32.76
N ALA A 10 9.30 -39.44 31.46
CA ALA A 10 10.02 -40.37 30.57
C ALA A 10 10.10 -39.82 29.14
N VAL A 11 11.25 -39.95 28.47
CA VAL A 11 11.48 -39.63 27.05
C VAL A 11 12.06 -40.86 26.36
N LEU A 12 11.55 -41.23 25.19
CA LEU A 12 12.20 -42.19 24.30
C LEU A 12 12.16 -41.72 22.84
N ASN A 13 13.35 -41.46 22.30
CA ASN A 13 13.61 -41.32 20.87
C ASN A 13 13.80 -42.72 20.26
N VAL A 14 13.13 -43.02 19.13
CA VAL A 14 13.57 -44.09 18.22
C VAL A 14 13.38 -43.65 16.77
N SER A 15 14.41 -43.83 15.96
CA SER A 15 14.47 -43.72 14.49
C SER A 15 15.82 -44.29 14.03
N PRO A 16 16.00 -44.68 12.76
CA PRO A 16 15.20 -45.64 12.01
C PRO A 16 16.09 -46.77 11.44
N GLN A 17 15.57 -47.98 11.20
CA GLN A 17 16.34 -49.02 10.48
C GLN A 17 15.46 -50.06 9.75
N SER A 18 16.09 -50.96 9.02
CA SER A 18 15.64 -51.39 7.67
C SER A 18 15.65 -52.90 7.41
N LEU A 19 14.78 -53.35 6.48
CA LEU A 19 14.94 -54.53 5.59
C LEU A 19 14.86 -55.95 6.22
N PRO A 20 14.63 -57.05 5.45
CA PRO A 20 14.01 -57.19 4.11
C PRO A 20 12.88 -58.29 4.08
N PRO A 21 12.76 -59.33 3.21
CA PRO A 21 11.43 -59.76 2.72
C PRO A 21 11.07 -61.27 2.86
N THR A 22 9.88 -61.67 2.42
CA THR A 22 9.57 -63.06 2.00
C THR A 22 8.42 -63.10 0.99
N GLU A 23 8.46 -64.08 0.08
CA GLU A 23 7.46 -64.31 -0.97
C GLU A 23 6.45 -65.40 -0.57
N THR A 24 5.32 -65.53 -1.27
CA THR A 24 5.01 -66.76 -2.06
C THR A 24 3.67 -66.72 -2.82
N SER A 25 3.74 -66.57 -4.16
CA SER A 25 2.87 -67.26 -5.15
C SER A 25 1.34 -66.92 -5.19
N SER A 26 0.57 -67.13 -6.27
CA SER A 26 0.86 -67.67 -7.61
C SER A 26 -0.20 -67.21 -8.66
N ARG A 27 0.14 -67.28 -9.97
CA ARG A 27 -0.77 -67.42 -11.16
C ARG A 27 -1.82 -66.28 -11.39
N ARG A 28 -1.87 -65.55 -12.52
CA ARG A 28 -1.44 -65.81 -13.92
C ARG A 28 -1.06 -64.53 -14.71
N CYS A 29 -0.12 -64.70 -15.64
CA CYS A 29 0.06 -64.07 -16.97
C CYS A 29 -1.22 -63.70 -17.74
N ASP A 30 -1.26 -62.78 -18.73
CA ASP A 30 -0.28 -61.87 -19.38
C ASP A 30 -1.08 -60.64 -19.93
N SER A 31 -0.54 -59.47 -20.35
CA SER A 31 0.68 -59.21 -21.17
C SER A 31 1.29 -57.82 -20.92
N ILE A 32 2.60 -57.65 -21.20
CA ILE A 32 3.36 -56.40 -21.00
C ILE A 32 4.04 -55.91 -22.32
N ARG A 33 4.40 -54.63 -22.36
CA ARG A 33 5.03 -53.87 -23.46
C ARG A 33 6.30 -54.50 -24.07
N PHE A 34 6.45 -54.38 -25.39
CA PHE A 34 7.67 -54.52 -26.24
C PHE A 34 7.38 -53.79 -27.58
N LEU A 35 8.29 -53.20 -28.37
CA LEU A 35 9.71 -52.79 -28.27
C LEU A 35 9.78 -51.23 -28.38
N GLN A 36 10.87 -50.45 -28.46
CA GLN A 36 12.34 -50.57 -28.65
C GLN A 36 12.96 -50.69 -30.07
N ARG A 37 13.32 -49.51 -30.62
CA ARG A 37 14.63 -49.14 -31.24
C ARG A 37 15.12 -49.76 -32.58
N ILE A 38 15.49 -48.81 -33.48
CA ILE A 38 16.67 -48.75 -34.39
C ILE A 38 16.69 -49.55 -35.73
N THR A 39 16.59 -48.79 -36.83
CA THR A 39 17.42 -48.87 -38.07
C THR A 39 17.32 -47.49 -38.77
N LEU A 40 18.33 -46.62 -38.80
CA LEU A 40 19.57 -46.54 -39.61
C LEU A 40 19.41 -46.22 -41.12
N SER A 41 19.75 -44.96 -41.45
CA SER A 41 20.45 -44.44 -42.66
C SER A 41 19.97 -44.75 -44.09
N ILE A 42 19.75 -43.69 -44.89
CA ILE A 42 20.44 -43.41 -46.18
C ILE A 42 20.18 -41.94 -46.61
N SER A 43 20.95 -41.42 -47.59
CA SER A 43 21.15 -39.99 -47.88
C SER A 43 20.51 -39.44 -49.17
N SER A 44 20.78 -38.16 -49.45
CA SER A 44 20.99 -37.55 -50.80
C SER A 44 19.81 -37.31 -51.77
N SER A 45 19.18 -36.13 -51.61
CA SER A 45 19.21 -34.98 -52.56
C SER A 45 18.82 -35.10 -54.07
N LYS A 46 18.06 -34.07 -54.55
CA LYS A 46 17.77 -33.69 -55.96
C LYS A 46 16.84 -34.67 -56.71
N LEU A 47 16.05 -34.32 -57.75
CA LEU A 47 15.67 -33.09 -58.50
C LEU A 47 14.22 -33.37 -59.05
N TYR A 48 13.38 -32.49 -59.61
CA TYR A 48 13.54 -31.35 -60.53
C TYR A 48 12.37 -30.32 -60.40
N ALA A 49 12.42 -29.27 -61.22
CA ALA A 49 11.54 -28.08 -61.35
C ALA A 49 10.03 -28.39 -61.65
N ASP A 50 9.07 -27.47 -61.66
CA ASP A 50 9.00 -26.10 -62.26
C ASP A 50 8.26 -25.08 -61.37
N LEU A 51 8.42 -23.74 -61.48
CA LEU A 51 9.02 -22.87 -62.52
C LEU A 51 9.76 -21.66 -61.89
N THR A 52 10.70 -21.05 -62.62
CA THR A 52 11.40 -19.77 -62.31
C THR A 52 10.79 -18.58 -63.11
N GLY A 53 11.15 -17.29 -62.95
CA GLY A 53 12.32 -16.66 -62.32
C GLY A 53 12.21 -15.11 -62.13
N PRO A 54 13.34 -14.38 -61.97
CA PRO A 54 13.40 -13.05 -61.32
C PRO A 54 13.99 -11.89 -62.18
N LEU A 55 14.27 -10.73 -61.57
CA LEU A 55 15.32 -9.68 -61.82
C LEU A 55 15.05 -8.52 -60.81
N GLU A 56 15.93 -8.03 -59.92
CA GLU A 56 17.25 -7.35 -60.00
C GLU A 56 17.21 -5.80 -59.85
N GLN A 57 18.33 -5.20 -59.44
CA GLN A 57 18.48 -3.77 -59.09
C GLN A 57 18.93 -2.91 -60.29
N VAL A 58 18.34 -1.72 -60.47
CA VAL A 58 18.97 -0.61 -61.23
C VAL A 58 18.70 0.74 -60.53
N SER A 59 19.65 1.66 -60.62
CA SER A 59 19.58 3.02 -60.04
C SER A 59 19.30 4.10 -61.10
N LYS A 60 18.66 5.22 -60.72
CA LYS A 60 19.10 6.62 -60.96
C LYS A 60 18.02 7.70 -60.71
N TYR A 61 18.53 8.93 -60.52
CA TYR A 61 17.89 10.26 -60.55
C TYR A 61 17.18 10.57 -61.91
N PRO A 62 16.36 11.64 -62.08
CA PRO A 62 16.49 12.95 -61.41
C PRO A 62 15.22 13.72 -60.99
N MET A 63 15.43 14.90 -60.38
CA MET A 63 14.44 15.98 -60.29
C MET A 63 14.23 16.64 -61.67
N ILE A 64 13.09 17.31 -61.88
CA ILE A 64 13.03 18.73 -62.32
C ILE A 64 11.60 19.32 -62.25
N THR A 65 11.49 20.37 -61.45
CA THR A 65 10.77 21.66 -61.63
C THR A 65 9.71 21.83 -62.74
N CYS A 66 8.52 22.33 -62.36
CA CYS A 66 7.89 23.46 -63.05
C CYS A 66 6.99 24.28 -62.10
N CYS A 67 6.73 25.56 -62.42
CA CYS A 67 6.01 26.54 -61.58
C CYS A 67 4.98 27.34 -62.41
N ARG A 68 4.24 28.25 -61.74
CA ARG A 68 3.29 29.28 -62.29
C ARG A 68 1.88 28.74 -62.61
N ASN A 69 0.77 29.47 -62.41
CA ASN A 69 0.49 30.80 -61.82
C ASN A 69 -0.61 30.61 -60.72
N VAL A 70 -0.83 31.43 -59.68
CA VAL A 70 -0.69 32.89 -59.45
C VAL A 70 -1.71 33.76 -60.20
N ARG A 71 -2.96 33.78 -59.70
CA ARG A 71 -3.81 34.99 -59.64
C ARG A 71 -5.08 34.73 -58.80
N ASP A 72 -4.99 35.08 -57.52
CA ASP A 72 -6.01 35.92 -56.90
C ASP A 72 -5.41 36.61 -55.67
N LEU A 73 -5.49 37.95 -55.63
CA LEU A 73 -4.74 38.76 -54.67
C LEU A 73 -5.39 40.14 -54.51
N GLY A 74 -5.91 40.45 -53.32
CA GLY A 74 -6.20 41.83 -52.93
C GLY A 74 -7.54 42.11 -52.26
N ARG A 75 -7.59 41.96 -50.92
CA ARG A 75 -8.16 42.92 -49.95
C ARG A 75 -7.87 42.44 -48.52
N GLY A 76 -7.68 43.37 -47.58
CA GLY A 76 -7.78 43.09 -46.13
C GLY A 76 -6.51 43.20 -45.27
N PHE A 77 -5.30 43.20 -45.81
CA PHE A 77 -4.07 43.23 -44.99
C PHE A 77 -3.69 44.65 -44.50
N ARG A 78 -4.45 45.22 -43.55
CA ARG A 78 -4.04 46.41 -42.78
C ARG A 78 -4.89 46.63 -41.49
N LEU A 79 -4.32 46.23 -40.34
CA LEU A 79 -4.67 46.53 -38.92
C LEU A 79 -4.10 45.38 -38.04
N SER A 80 -2.81 45.03 -38.06
CA SER A 80 -1.61 45.80 -37.67
C SER A 80 -1.61 46.32 -36.22
N GLN A 81 -0.70 45.77 -35.41
CA GLN A 81 0.02 46.46 -34.32
C GLN A 81 -0.80 47.06 -33.15
N GLN A 82 -1.62 46.28 -32.44
CA GLN A 82 -2.15 46.73 -31.13
C GLN A 82 -2.34 45.68 -30.02
N LEU A 83 -1.89 44.43 -30.20
CA LEU A 83 -1.95 43.36 -29.18
C LEU A 83 -0.61 42.63 -28.96
N TRP A 84 0.51 43.35 -29.09
CA TRP A 84 1.86 42.85 -28.79
C TRP A 84 2.65 43.74 -27.82
N SER A 85 1.97 44.67 -27.13
CA SER A 85 2.55 45.66 -26.22
C SER A 85 2.10 45.50 -24.75
N LEU A 86 1.51 44.36 -24.39
CA LEU A 86 0.97 44.06 -23.04
C LEU A 86 1.51 42.77 -22.41
N VAL A 87 2.54 42.15 -23.01
CA VAL A 87 3.18 40.90 -22.52
C VAL A 87 4.67 41.11 -22.18
N LEU A 88 5.16 42.35 -22.26
CA LEU A 88 6.58 42.71 -22.06
C LEU A 88 6.79 43.82 -21.00
N SER A 89 5.82 44.03 -20.09
CA SER A 89 5.89 45.04 -19.03
C SER A 89 6.21 44.51 -17.62
N ASP A 90 5.86 43.26 -17.29
CA ASP A 90 6.03 42.72 -15.92
C ASP A 90 7.28 41.88 -15.68
N PHE A 91 8.04 41.52 -16.73
CA PHE A 91 9.23 40.65 -16.60
C PHE A 91 10.52 41.39 -16.18
N ARG A 92 10.41 42.57 -15.56
CA ARG A 92 11.56 43.46 -15.28
C ARG A 92 11.59 44.11 -13.88
N ALA A 93 10.92 43.51 -12.90
CA ALA A 93 10.74 44.08 -11.56
C ALA A 93 11.14 43.15 -10.38
N SER A 94 11.91 42.07 -10.60
CA SER A 94 12.24 41.11 -9.51
C SER A 94 13.57 40.36 -9.68
N PHE A 95 14.64 41.00 -10.15
CA PHE A 95 15.98 40.37 -10.17
C PHE A 95 17.18 41.23 -9.68
N GLU A 96 16.94 42.46 -9.24
CA GLU A 96 17.94 43.30 -8.57
C GLU A 96 17.63 43.37 -7.07
N MET A 97 18.27 42.51 -6.24
CA MET A 97 18.53 42.72 -4.78
C MET A 97 19.20 41.53 -4.04
N ILE A 98 20.04 40.71 -4.70
CA ILE A 98 20.89 39.71 -4.00
C ILE A 98 22.36 39.78 -4.45
N ARG A 99 23.08 40.80 -3.96
CA ARG A 99 24.51 40.75 -3.58
C ARG A 99 24.95 42.07 -2.93
N LEU A 100 26.08 42.03 -2.21
CA LEU A 100 26.57 43.06 -1.26
C LEU A 100 25.72 43.09 0.03
N ARG A 101 26.29 43.12 1.25
CA ARG A 101 27.70 43.14 1.70
C ARG A 101 27.86 42.31 2.99
N CYS A 102 29.09 41.86 3.27
CA CYS A 102 29.42 41.16 4.51
C CYS A 102 29.95 42.12 5.60
N LEU A 103 29.89 41.65 6.86
CA LEU A 103 30.69 42.06 8.03
C LEU A 103 30.67 43.54 8.47
N ARG A 104 30.19 43.76 9.71
CA ARG A 104 30.99 44.40 10.78
C ARG A 104 30.40 44.10 12.16
N SER A 105 31.28 43.91 13.13
CA SER A 105 30.98 43.77 14.57
C SER A 105 31.20 45.09 15.30
N VAL A 106 30.42 45.35 16.35
CA VAL A 106 30.63 46.44 17.33
C VAL A 106 30.13 45.96 18.70
N ASP A 107 30.96 46.06 19.72
CA ASP A 107 30.58 45.89 21.14
C ASP A 107 29.98 47.18 21.70
N ILE A 108 28.87 47.09 22.45
CA ILE A 108 28.43 48.15 23.39
C ILE A 108 27.86 47.55 24.68
N ARG A 109 28.43 47.97 25.80
CA ARG A 109 27.92 47.92 27.20
C ARG A 109 28.59 49.08 27.97
N PRO A 110 28.11 49.50 29.15
CA PRO A 110 26.76 49.40 29.72
C PRO A 110 26.24 50.77 30.24
N SER A 111 25.00 50.84 30.76
CA SER A 111 24.65 51.78 31.85
C SER A 111 23.28 51.50 32.49
N HIS A 112 23.17 51.89 33.77
CA HIS A 112 21.99 52.18 34.63
C HIS A 112 20.60 51.61 34.23
N SER A 113 19.99 50.65 34.94
CA SER A 113 19.58 50.56 36.37
C SER A 113 18.25 51.21 36.74
N VAL A 114 17.26 50.40 37.14
CA VAL A 114 16.31 50.60 38.27
C VAL A 114 15.59 49.27 38.53
N SER A 115 15.08 49.05 39.75
CA SER A 115 14.60 47.75 40.25
C SER A 115 13.10 47.50 40.06
N ARG A 116 12.74 46.22 39.89
CA ARG A 116 11.48 45.68 40.44
C ARG A 116 11.55 44.17 40.65
N VAL A 117 11.26 43.72 41.86
CA VAL A 117 11.11 42.29 42.19
C VAL A 117 9.66 41.88 41.93
N SER A 118 9.45 40.86 41.10
CA SER A 118 8.21 40.08 41.09
C SER A 118 8.53 38.61 40.78
N ARG A 119 7.78 37.69 41.37
CA ARG A 119 7.96 36.24 41.17
C ARG A 119 7.42 35.85 39.80
N GLN A 120 8.27 35.32 38.92
CA GLN A 120 7.83 34.55 37.76
C GLN A 120 8.15 33.07 37.95
N SER A 121 7.12 32.23 37.90
CA SER A 121 7.22 30.79 37.81
C SER A 121 7.77 30.39 36.44
N SER A 122 8.93 29.75 36.42
CA SER A 122 9.65 29.39 35.20
C SER A 122 9.04 28.19 34.48
N VAL A 123 8.03 28.44 33.65
CA VAL A 123 7.52 27.47 32.67
C VAL A 123 8.65 27.10 31.70
N ARG A 124 9.16 25.87 31.80
CA ARG A 124 10.33 25.39 31.03
C ARG A 124 10.02 25.25 29.54
N TYR A 125 10.33 26.30 28.76
CA TYR A 125 10.27 26.29 27.30
C TYR A 125 11.50 25.57 26.67
N VAL A 126 11.75 24.30 27.07
CA VAL A 126 13.00 23.57 26.76
C VAL A 126 12.77 22.13 26.25
N ALA A 127 11.55 21.59 26.32
CA ALA A 127 11.29 20.16 26.11
C ALA A 127 10.99 19.71 24.66
N THR A 128 10.98 20.62 23.67
CA THR A 128 10.58 20.29 22.30
C THR A 128 11.72 19.76 21.43
N SER A 129 12.90 20.37 21.50
CA SER A 129 14.03 20.05 20.61
C SER A 129 14.63 18.66 20.85
N SER A 130 14.62 18.15 22.07
CA SER A 130 15.07 16.79 22.41
C SER A 130 14.18 15.72 21.78
N ASN A 131 12.86 15.91 21.83
CA ASN A 131 11.90 14.89 21.43
C ASN A 131 11.80 14.80 19.90
N GLU A 132 11.96 15.93 19.18
CA GLU A 132 12.09 15.94 17.72
C GLU A 132 13.38 15.26 17.26
N ALA A 133 14.50 15.46 17.96
CA ALA A 133 15.76 14.77 17.64
C ALA A 133 15.59 13.24 17.74
N LEU A 134 15.09 12.73 18.87
CA LEU A 134 14.89 11.29 19.10
C LEU A 134 13.93 10.66 18.08
N THR A 135 12.83 11.33 17.74
CA THR A 135 11.82 10.76 16.82
C THR A 135 12.17 10.90 15.35
N SER A 136 13.21 11.67 15.03
CA SER A 136 13.80 11.75 13.67
C SER A 136 14.75 10.59 13.32
N LEU A 137 15.27 9.86 14.32
CA LEU A 137 16.21 8.75 14.13
C LEU A 137 15.60 7.61 13.29
N SER A 138 16.42 6.86 12.57
CA SER A 138 16.03 5.54 12.03
C SER A 138 15.88 4.52 13.17
N LEU A 139 15.24 3.38 12.90
CA LEU A 139 15.17 2.28 13.88
C LEU A 139 16.57 1.79 14.23
N SER A 140 17.46 1.71 13.23
CA SER A 140 18.86 1.32 13.38
C SER A 140 19.65 2.31 14.25
N GLN A 141 19.48 3.62 14.04
CA GLN A 141 20.09 4.66 14.87
C GLN A 141 19.55 4.68 16.31
N ALA A 142 18.25 4.46 16.50
CA ALA A 142 17.66 4.35 17.84
C ALA A 142 18.25 3.14 18.60
N LYS A 143 18.41 1.99 17.93
CA LYS A 143 19.10 0.82 18.52
C LYS A 143 20.55 1.12 18.88
N GLU A 144 21.29 1.84 18.03
CA GLU A 144 22.66 2.29 18.32
C GLU A 144 22.71 3.21 19.54
N TRP A 145 21.81 4.20 19.63
CA TRP A 145 21.80 5.13 20.75
C TRP A 145 21.44 4.46 22.08
N LEU A 146 20.53 3.48 22.07
CA LEU A 146 20.21 2.65 23.23
C LEU A 146 21.39 1.76 23.65
N SER A 147 22.18 1.22 22.71
CA SER A 147 23.36 0.40 23.05
C SER A 147 24.53 1.23 23.58
N GLN A 148 24.63 2.49 23.16
CA GLN A 148 25.64 3.45 23.61
C GLN A 148 25.22 4.28 24.85
N GLY A 149 24.03 4.04 25.40
CA GLY A 149 23.50 4.80 26.55
C GLY A 149 23.22 6.29 26.26
N LYS A 150 23.12 6.67 24.99
CA LYS A 150 22.81 8.05 24.56
C LYS A 150 21.34 8.43 24.75
N THR A 151 20.47 7.44 24.91
CA THR A 151 19.05 7.58 25.25
C THR A 151 18.54 6.30 25.90
N THR A 152 17.34 6.35 26.47
CA THR A 152 16.61 5.25 27.09
C THR A 152 15.36 4.87 26.27
N SER A 153 14.87 3.65 26.43
CA SER A 153 13.57 3.26 25.85
C SER A 153 12.45 4.12 26.43
N GLU A 154 12.51 4.51 27.71
CA GLU A 154 11.50 5.39 28.33
C GLU A 154 11.45 6.77 27.64
N GLU A 155 12.59 7.33 27.23
CA GLU A 155 12.65 8.56 26.43
C GLU A 155 12.09 8.35 25.02
N LEU A 156 12.47 7.27 24.32
CA LEU A 156 11.95 6.98 22.98
C LEU A 156 10.43 6.78 22.96
N VAL A 157 9.88 6.08 23.95
CA VAL A 157 8.44 5.87 24.09
C VAL A 157 7.72 7.18 24.43
N ASN A 158 8.25 7.99 25.37
CA ASN A 158 7.66 9.30 25.69
C ASN A 158 7.68 10.25 24.48
N ALA A 159 8.80 10.32 23.75
CA ALA A 159 8.91 11.15 22.55
C ALA A 159 7.91 10.69 21.47
N SER A 160 7.80 9.37 21.24
CA SER A 160 6.84 8.79 20.29
C SER A 160 5.38 9.09 20.67
N LEU A 161 5.01 8.96 21.94
CA LEU A 161 3.69 9.33 22.44
C LEU A 161 3.40 10.81 22.25
N SER A 162 4.38 11.69 22.51
CA SER A 162 4.19 13.13 22.23
C SER A 162 4.14 13.47 20.73
N ARG A 163 4.70 12.65 19.82
CA ARG A 163 4.42 12.77 18.38
C ARG A 163 3.00 12.36 18.04
N CYS A 164 2.43 11.36 18.71
CA CYS A 164 1.01 11.00 18.58
C CYS A 164 0.10 12.15 19.05
N GLU A 165 0.37 12.72 20.22
CA GLU A 165 -0.35 13.89 20.78
C GLU A 165 -0.30 15.09 19.83
N GLN A 166 0.89 15.47 19.36
CA GLN A 166 1.09 16.61 18.44
C GLN A 166 0.36 16.46 17.11
N ASN A 167 0.13 15.22 16.65
CA ASN A 167 -0.40 14.92 15.32
C ASN A 167 -1.73 14.15 15.38
N GLU A 168 -2.50 14.27 16.48
CA GLU A 168 -3.83 13.66 16.65
C GLU A 168 -4.75 13.96 15.45
N GLY A 169 -4.66 15.19 14.90
CA GLY A 169 -5.43 15.63 13.73
C GLY A 169 -5.16 14.88 12.42
N LEU A 170 -4.16 14.00 12.36
CA LEU A 170 -3.95 13.06 11.25
C LEU A 170 -4.76 11.77 11.38
N ASN A 171 -5.32 11.48 12.56
CA ASN A 171 -6.15 10.32 12.86
C ASN A 171 -5.48 8.96 12.56
N ALA A 172 -4.16 8.88 12.80
CA ALA A 172 -3.34 7.73 12.41
C ALA A 172 -3.54 6.47 13.30
N PHE A 173 -4.12 6.62 14.50
CA PHE A 173 -4.39 5.53 15.45
C PHE A 173 -5.88 5.47 15.83
N ILE A 174 -6.43 4.25 15.91
CA ILE A 174 -7.77 3.98 16.50
C ILE A 174 -7.66 3.78 18.01
N THR A 175 -6.53 3.24 18.48
CA THR A 175 -6.30 2.97 19.90
C THR A 175 -4.81 3.07 20.19
N ILE A 176 -4.43 3.87 21.17
CA ILE A 176 -3.10 3.89 21.78
C ILE A 176 -3.24 3.18 23.13
N ARG A 177 -2.25 2.36 23.53
CA ARG A 177 -2.25 1.69 24.83
C ARG A 177 -2.01 2.69 25.97
N GLN A 178 -2.31 2.28 27.21
CA GLN A 178 -2.17 3.15 28.37
C GLN A 178 -0.69 3.54 28.57
N ARG A 179 -0.44 4.84 28.84
CA ARG A 179 0.92 5.39 28.94
C ARG A 179 1.80 4.59 29.90
N GLU A 180 1.33 4.34 31.13
CA GLU A 180 2.13 3.62 32.12
C GLU A 180 2.38 2.14 31.78
N GLU A 181 1.55 1.48 30.97
CA GLU A 181 1.91 0.14 30.44
C GLU A 181 3.15 0.24 29.56
N LEU A 182 3.13 1.18 28.60
CA LEU A 182 4.20 1.40 27.63
C LEU A 182 5.49 1.88 28.30
N LEU A 183 5.39 2.76 29.31
CA LEU A 183 6.55 3.22 30.08
C LEU A 183 7.10 2.13 30.99
N ASN A 184 6.27 1.24 31.54
CA ASN A 184 6.77 0.10 32.34
C ASN A 184 7.44 -0.98 31.47
N GLU A 185 6.94 -1.22 30.25
CA GLU A 185 7.65 -2.03 29.24
C GLU A 185 9.02 -1.41 28.87
N ALA A 186 9.06 -0.09 28.70
CA ALA A 186 10.29 0.64 28.41
C ALA A 186 11.33 0.56 29.55
N ARG A 187 10.90 0.85 30.77
CA ARG A 187 11.70 0.73 32.02
C ARG A 187 12.24 -0.70 32.19
N ALA A 188 11.48 -1.72 31.80
CA ALA A 188 11.94 -3.11 31.82
C ALA A 188 13.02 -3.39 30.76
N SER A 189 12.89 -2.86 29.54
CA SER A 189 13.95 -2.86 28.51
C SER A 189 15.25 -2.21 29.04
N ASP A 190 15.11 -1.04 29.67
CA ASP A 190 16.27 -0.27 30.16
C ASP A 190 16.88 -0.85 31.42
N LYS A 191 16.12 -1.65 32.17
CA LYS A 191 16.63 -2.54 33.22
C LYS A 191 17.49 -3.66 32.61
N LYS A 192 16.96 -4.44 31.64
CA LYS A 192 17.70 -5.53 30.97
C LYS A 192 19.06 -5.07 30.44
N ARG A 193 19.12 -3.91 29.77
CA ARG A 193 20.37 -3.34 29.23
C ARG A 193 21.41 -3.07 30.31
N ARG A 194 21.01 -2.40 31.40
CA ARG A 194 21.90 -2.08 32.53
C ARG A 194 22.39 -3.33 33.26
N GLU A 195 21.59 -4.40 33.27
CA GLU A 195 21.93 -5.70 33.85
C GLU A 195 22.71 -6.60 32.88
N GLY A 196 23.09 -6.14 31.68
CA GLY A 196 23.82 -6.93 30.69
C GLY A 196 23.07 -8.17 30.18
N SER A 197 21.75 -8.20 30.34
CA SER A 197 20.90 -9.33 29.96
C SER A 197 20.78 -9.47 28.44
N SER A 198 20.43 -10.67 27.98
CA SER A 198 20.09 -10.92 26.58
C SER A 198 18.93 -10.01 26.14
N ILE A 199 19.19 -9.16 25.15
CA ILE A 199 18.22 -8.21 24.57
C ILE A 199 17.61 -8.79 23.29
N GLY A 200 16.32 -8.53 23.08
CA GLY A 200 15.64 -8.88 21.83
C GLY A 200 16.12 -8.03 20.63
N ALA A 201 15.90 -8.54 19.41
CA ALA A 201 16.38 -7.92 18.17
C ALA A 201 15.85 -6.49 17.92
N LEU A 202 14.72 -6.11 18.55
CA LEU A 202 14.07 -4.80 18.48
C LEU A 202 13.76 -4.26 19.91
N GLU A 203 14.52 -4.72 20.92
CA GLU A 203 14.30 -4.40 22.34
C GLU A 203 14.11 -2.90 22.56
N GLY A 204 13.03 -2.52 23.24
CA GLY A 204 12.73 -1.16 23.66
C GLY A 204 12.38 -0.18 22.54
N ILE A 205 12.24 -0.62 21.29
CA ILE A 205 11.86 0.25 20.17
C ILE A 205 10.32 0.39 20.10
N PRO A 206 9.77 1.63 20.07
CA PRO A 206 8.34 1.84 19.93
C PRO A 206 7.83 1.66 18.49
N LEU A 207 7.04 0.61 18.29
CA LEU A 207 6.43 0.19 17.03
C LEU A 207 4.90 0.31 17.06
N SER A 208 4.26 0.16 15.90
CA SER A 208 2.80 0.20 15.77
C SER A 208 2.27 -0.86 14.81
N ILE A 209 0.99 -1.20 14.90
CA ILE A 209 0.40 -2.32 14.15
C ILE A 209 -1.03 -2.01 13.69
N LYS A 210 -1.36 -2.30 12.43
CA LYS A 210 -2.69 -2.05 11.85
C LYS A 210 -3.81 -2.71 12.64
N ASP A 211 -4.96 -2.05 12.71
CA ASP A 211 -6.04 -2.49 13.58
C ASP A 211 -6.72 -3.82 13.19
N ASN A 212 -6.43 -4.37 12.00
CA ASN A 212 -6.86 -5.72 11.62
C ASN A 212 -5.99 -6.86 12.19
N PHE A 213 -4.94 -6.57 12.96
CA PHE A 213 -4.19 -7.60 13.69
C PHE A 213 -4.67 -7.71 15.13
N CYS A 214 -4.98 -8.94 15.55
CA CYS A 214 -5.31 -9.26 16.93
C CYS A 214 -4.08 -9.11 17.85
N VAL A 215 -4.30 -8.45 19.00
CA VAL A 215 -3.35 -8.38 20.12
C VAL A 215 -4.16 -8.62 21.39
N LYS A 216 -3.83 -9.67 22.16
CA LYS A 216 -4.64 -10.10 23.30
C LYS A 216 -4.84 -8.96 24.30
N GLY A 217 -6.10 -8.69 24.64
CA GLY A 217 -6.46 -7.61 25.58
C GLY A 217 -6.55 -6.20 24.98
N VAL A 218 -6.07 -5.98 23.74
CA VAL A 218 -6.17 -4.69 23.05
C VAL A 218 -7.27 -4.75 21.98
N LYS A 219 -8.16 -3.75 21.96
CA LYS A 219 -9.25 -3.65 20.97
C LYS A 219 -8.75 -3.87 19.53
N THR A 220 -9.57 -4.52 18.72
CA THR A 220 -9.23 -4.91 17.35
C THR A 220 -10.48 -4.77 16.48
N SER A 221 -10.71 -3.56 15.94
CA SER A 221 -11.97 -3.19 15.28
C SER A 221 -11.97 -3.34 13.76
N CYS A 222 -10.80 -3.50 13.13
CA CYS A 222 -10.64 -3.43 11.67
C CYS A 222 -11.22 -2.14 11.05
N ALA A 223 -11.19 -1.05 11.83
CA ALA A 223 -11.90 0.22 11.57
C ALA A 223 -13.43 0.12 11.36
N SER A 224 -14.08 -0.92 11.88
CA SER A 224 -15.52 -1.19 11.70
C SER A 224 -16.34 -1.06 12.98
N ARG A 225 -17.62 -0.65 12.85
CA ARG A 225 -18.60 -0.76 13.94
C ARG A 225 -18.92 -2.22 14.28
N MET A 226 -18.72 -3.15 13.33
CA MET A 226 -18.89 -4.59 13.57
C MET A 226 -17.99 -5.11 14.69
N LEU A 227 -16.83 -4.48 14.92
CA LEU A 227 -15.82 -4.92 15.89
C LEU A 227 -15.32 -3.79 16.82
N GLU A 228 -16.00 -2.64 16.88
CA GLU A 228 -15.63 -1.47 17.71
C GLU A 228 -15.37 -1.82 19.19
N ASN A 229 -16.06 -2.84 19.71
CA ASN A 229 -15.92 -3.33 21.08
C ASN A 229 -15.31 -4.74 21.17
N TYR A 230 -14.72 -5.26 20.09
CA TYR A 230 -14.06 -6.56 20.10
C TYR A 230 -12.65 -6.48 20.71
N THR A 231 -12.46 -7.20 21.81
CA THR A 231 -11.15 -7.48 22.40
C THR A 231 -10.82 -8.95 22.15
N PRO A 232 -9.77 -9.30 21.37
CA PRO A 232 -9.46 -10.67 21.04
C PRO A 232 -8.85 -11.40 22.25
N PRO A 233 -9.20 -12.69 22.46
CA PRO A 233 -8.60 -13.51 23.53
C PRO A 233 -7.19 -14.01 23.21
N TYR A 234 -6.65 -13.69 22.03
CA TYR A 234 -5.39 -14.20 21.48
C TYR A 234 -4.61 -13.10 20.73
N THR A 235 -3.33 -13.34 20.50
CA THR A 235 -2.41 -12.45 19.77
C THR A 235 -2.07 -13.06 18.42
N SER A 236 -1.92 -12.22 17.40
CA SER A 236 -1.45 -12.60 16.06
C SER A 236 0.04 -12.94 16.05
N THR A 237 0.47 -13.86 15.18
CA THR A 237 1.88 -14.32 15.14
C THR A 237 2.85 -13.18 14.87
N VAL A 238 2.45 -12.17 14.08
CA VAL A 238 3.27 -10.98 13.81
C VAL A 238 3.46 -10.13 15.08
N ALA A 239 2.38 -9.86 15.83
CA ALA A 239 2.48 -9.13 17.10
C ALA A 239 3.26 -9.91 18.16
N GLU A 240 3.05 -11.23 18.23
CA GLU A 240 3.77 -12.13 19.13
C GLU A 240 5.29 -12.10 18.85
N ARG A 241 5.72 -12.23 17.59
CA ARG A 241 7.13 -12.12 17.18
C ARG A 241 7.74 -10.77 17.54
N LEU A 242 7.00 -9.67 17.31
CA LEU A 242 7.47 -8.33 17.68
C LEU A 242 7.67 -8.18 19.20
N SER A 243 6.69 -8.58 20.01
CA SER A 243 6.82 -8.54 21.48
C SER A 243 7.91 -9.47 22.00
N GLN A 244 8.09 -10.67 21.41
CA GLN A 244 9.20 -11.59 21.72
C GLN A 244 10.57 -10.99 21.34
N SER A 245 10.65 -10.19 20.27
CA SER A 245 11.84 -9.42 19.91
C SER A 245 12.09 -8.19 20.81
N GLY A 246 11.25 -7.97 21.84
CA GLY A 246 11.35 -6.87 22.79
C GLY A 246 10.80 -5.53 22.28
N ALA A 247 10.11 -5.49 21.14
CA ALA A 247 9.51 -4.27 20.62
C ALA A 247 8.26 -3.87 21.41
N ILE A 248 8.11 -2.55 21.64
CA ILE A 248 7.02 -1.97 22.41
C ILE A 248 5.91 -1.55 21.43
N LEU A 249 4.80 -2.28 21.42
CA LEU A 249 3.66 -1.99 20.54
C LEU A 249 2.83 -0.85 21.15
N LEU A 250 2.96 0.36 20.60
CA LEU A 250 2.25 1.58 21.06
C LEU A 250 0.72 1.46 20.97
N GLY A 251 0.22 0.80 19.93
CA GLY A 251 -1.21 0.76 19.65
C GLY A 251 -1.57 0.31 18.23
N LYS A 252 -2.86 0.50 17.92
CA LYS A 252 -3.55 0.05 16.70
C LYS A 252 -3.71 1.19 15.71
N THR A 253 -3.09 1.10 14.53
CA THR A 253 -3.14 2.14 13.48
C THR A 253 -4.41 2.03 12.62
N ASN A 254 -4.92 3.21 12.23
CA ASN A 254 -6.18 3.39 11.50
C ASN A 254 -6.08 2.96 10.02
N MET A 255 -7.22 2.60 9.43
CA MET A 255 -7.33 1.88 8.15
C MET A 255 -8.71 2.06 7.48
N ASP A 256 -8.81 1.68 6.20
CA ASP A 256 -10.12 1.42 5.58
C ASP A 256 -10.81 0.21 6.22
N GLU A 257 -12.13 0.22 6.27
CA GLU A 257 -12.92 -0.80 6.97
C GLU A 257 -12.66 -2.21 6.40
N PHE A 258 -12.31 -3.17 7.27
CA PHE A 258 -11.92 -4.54 6.87
C PHE A 258 -10.86 -4.59 5.77
N ALA A 259 -9.98 -3.58 5.70
CA ALA A 259 -8.96 -3.40 4.68
C ALA A 259 -9.50 -3.12 3.25
N MET A 260 -10.79 -2.79 3.12
CA MET A 260 -11.51 -2.64 1.85
C MET A 260 -11.54 -1.18 1.36
N GLY A 261 -10.38 -0.66 0.97
CA GLY A 261 -10.28 0.66 0.35
C GLY A 261 -8.84 1.04 -0.01
N SER A 262 -8.72 2.17 -0.71
CA SER A 262 -7.46 2.65 -1.28
C SER A 262 -7.16 4.08 -0.80
N THR A 263 -7.81 4.55 0.27
CA THR A 263 -7.81 5.96 0.71
C THR A 263 -7.67 6.18 2.22
N SER A 264 -7.87 5.15 3.03
CA SER A 264 -8.07 5.20 4.48
C SER A 264 -9.14 6.22 4.89
N SER A 265 -10.24 6.28 4.13
CA SER A 265 -11.37 7.20 4.36
C SER A 265 -12.70 6.51 4.64
N THR A 266 -12.77 5.18 4.49
CA THR A 266 -14.00 4.40 4.66
C THR A 266 -14.24 3.92 6.11
N GLY A 267 -13.22 4.00 6.98
CA GLY A 267 -13.28 3.51 8.35
C GLY A 267 -14.24 4.28 9.26
N ALA A 268 -14.94 3.56 10.14
CA ALA A 268 -15.94 4.10 11.07
C ALA A 268 -15.39 5.14 12.07
N PHE A 269 -14.07 5.14 12.30
CA PHE A 269 -13.34 6.07 13.16
C PHE A 269 -12.87 7.34 12.43
N GLY A 270 -13.33 7.54 11.18
CA GLY A 270 -13.02 8.69 10.35
C GLY A 270 -11.71 8.54 9.57
N SER A 271 -11.56 9.39 8.54
CA SER A 271 -10.45 9.32 7.60
C SER A 271 -9.09 9.58 8.25
N VAL A 272 -8.05 8.90 7.74
CA VAL A 272 -6.65 9.25 7.96
C VAL A 272 -6.25 10.37 7.02
N ILE A 273 -5.62 11.42 7.55
CA ILE A 273 -5.12 12.55 6.76
C ILE A 273 -3.65 12.30 6.39
N ASN A 274 -3.26 12.60 5.16
CA ASN A 274 -1.87 12.52 4.72
C ASN A 274 -1.03 13.61 5.42
N PRO A 275 0.16 13.30 5.98
CA PRO A 275 1.00 14.29 6.67
C PRO A 275 1.54 15.41 5.76
N HIS A 276 1.52 15.23 4.44
CA HIS A 276 1.92 16.27 3.47
C HIS A 276 0.78 17.25 3.15
N THR A 277 -0.41 17.09 3.76
CA THR A 277 -1.57 17.98 3.63
C THR A 277 -1.25 19.45 3.92
N LEU A 278 -0.27 19.77 4.77
CA LEU A 278 0.12 21.16 5.06
C LEU A 278 0.66 21.92 3.84
N ASN A 279 1.08 21.21 2.79
CA ASN A 279 1.51 21.81 1.52
C ASN A 279 0.34 22.01 0.54
N SER A 280 -0.90 21.65 0.93
CA SER A 280 -2.10 21.70 0.08
C SER A 280 -3.22 22.52 0.73
N GLN A 281 -4.12 23.05 -0.10
CA GLN A 281 -5.34 23.72 0.36
C GLN A 281 -6.46 22.72 0.74
N GLN A 282 -6.28 21.43 0.48
CA GLN A 282 -7.27 20.37 0.71
C GLN A 282 -6.69 19.21 1.51
N ARG A 283 -7.53 18.49 2.25
CA ARG A 283 -7.09 17.31 3.01
C ARG A 283 -6.80 16.16 2.06
N LEU A 284 -5.54 15.74 1.99
CA LEU A 284 -5.10 14.67 1.09
C LEU A 284 -5.25 13.30 1.74
N SER A 285 -5.49 12.28 0.92
CA SER A 285 -5.56 10.89 1.35
C SER A 285 -4.18 10.34 1.71
N ALA A 286 -4.11 9.61 2.83
CA ALA A 286 -2.93 8.85 3.25
C ALA A 286 -2.71 7.55 2.44
N GLY A 287 -3.47 7.34 1.36
CA GLY A 287 -3.59 6.05 0.70
C GLY A 287 -4.35 5.03 1.56
N GLY A 288 -4.57 3.83 1.04
CA GLY A 288 -5.29 2.78 1.76
C GLY A 288 -4.94 1.36 1.34
N SER A 289 -5.28 0.36 2.14
CA SER A 289 -6.02 0.46 3.40
C SER A 289 -5.16 0.65 4.65
N SER A 290 -3.83 0.76 4.57
CA SER A 290 -2.95 0.90 5.76
C SER A 290 -2.48 2.34 6.03
N GLY A 291 -3.23 3.37 5.64
CA GLY A 291 -2.80 4.78 5.70
C GLY A 291 -2.33 5.25 7.07
N GLY A 292 -3.01 4.87 8.16
CA GLY A 292 -2.58 5.24 9.52
C GLY A 292 -1.21 4.66 9.89
N SER A 293 -0.89 3.48 9.35
CA SER A 293 0.41 2.81 9.54
C SER A 293 1.54 3.56 8.82
N ALA A 294 1.28 4.01 7.60
CA ALA A 294 2.18 4.89 6.84
C ALA A 294 2.37 6.26 7.54
N CYS A 295 1.28 6.91 7.95
CA CYS A 295 1.33 8.20 8.65
C CYS A 295 2.15 8.13 9.96
N ALA A 296 2.01 7.06 10.73
CA ALA A 296 2.75 6.89 11.99
C ALA A 296 4.28 6.82 11.79
N VAL A 297 4.74 6.15 10.73
CA VAL A 297 6.17 6.07 10.39
C VAL A 297 6.69 7.36 9.75
N ALA A 298 5.87 8.01 8.92
CA ALA A 298 6.22 9.26 8.25
C ALA A 298 6.44 10.42 9.24
N THR A 299 5.60 10.51 10.27
CA THR A 299 5.57 11.63 11.23
C THR A 299 6.48 11.46 12.44
N GLY A 300 7.08 10.28 12.63
CA GLY A 300 7.88 9.94 13.81
C GLY A 300 7.06 9.50 15.04
N MET A 301 5.75 9.24 14.90
CA MET A 301 4.96 8.56 15.95
C MET A 301 5.48 7.15 16.24
N SER A 302 6.15 6.52 15.28
CA SER A 302 6.63 5.14 15.37
C SER A 302 7.88 4.95 14.51
N PHE A 303 8.75 4.01 14.89
CA PHE A 303 9.99 3.73 14.15
C PHE A 303 9.76 2.80 12.95
N ALA A 304 8.88 1.83 13.11
CA ALA A 304 8.32 1.00 12.04
C ALA A 304 6.87 0.65 12.38
N SER A 305 6.06 0.34 11.37
CA SER A 305 4.69 -0.11 11.57
C SER A 305 4.36 -1.33 10.72
N ILE A 306 3.46 -2.18 11.22
CA ILE A 306 2.94 -3.34 10.50
C ILE A 306 1.62 -2.98 9.80
N GLY A 307 1.52 -3.33 8.53
CA GLY A 307 0.31 -3.20 7.71
C GLY A 307 -0.14 -4.53 7.11
N SER A 308 -1.17 -4.45 6.25
CA SER A 308 -1.58 -5.57 5.40
C SER A 308 -1.80 -5.10 3.97
N ASP A 309 -1.41 -5.93 3.00
CA ASP A 309 -1.47 -5.64 1.57
C ASP A 309 -2.09 -6.83 0.82
N THR A 310 -3.33 -6.65 0.36
CA THR A 310 -4.09 -7.61 -0.45
C THR A 310 -3.93 -7.31 -1.94
N GLY A 311 -3.82 -6.04 -2.33
CA GLY A 311 -3.68 -5.59 -3.72
C GLY A 311 -2.86 -4.31 -3.90
N GLY A 312 -2.24 -3.78 -2.85
CA GLY A 312 -1.55 -2.49 -2.85
C GLY A 312 -1.47 -1.83 -1.48
N SER A 313 -2.22 -2.35 -0.51
CA SER A 313 -2.52 -1.66 0.75
C SER A 313 -1.36 -1.45 1.74
N ILE A 314 -0.11 -1.82 1.41
CA ILE A 314 1.09 -1.28 2.08
C ILE A 314 1.82 -0.32 1.12
N ARG A 315 2.08 -0.77 -0.10
CA ARG A 315 2.93 -0.06 -1.07
C ARG A 315 2.33 1.28 -1.50
N GLN A 316 1.02 1.33 -1.75
CA GLN A 316 0.31 2.54 -2.16
C GLN A 316 0.30 3.60 -1.03
N PRO A 317 -0.08 3.30 0.23
CA PRO A 317 0.13 4.25 1.35
C PRO A 317 1.60 4.69 1.54
N ALA A 318 2.56 3.80 1.30
CA ALA A 318 3.98 4.12 1.46
C ALA A 318 4.44 5.19 0.46
N ALA A 319 4.09 5.00 -0.82
CA ALA A 319 4.34 5.99 -1.86
C ALA A 319 3.68 7.35 -1.52
N LEU A 320 2.40 7.36 -1.14
CA LEU A 320 1.63 8.60 -0.94
C LEU A 320 2.00 9.35 0.35
N CYS A 321 2.44 8.67 1.41
CA CYS A 321 2.94 9.31 2.64
C CYS A 321 4.46 9.55 2.63
N GLY A 322 5.19 9.05 1.63
CA GLY A 322 6.64 9.29 1.48
C GLY A 322 7.52 8.47 2.42
N VAL A 323 7.16 7.20 2.64
CA VAL A 323 7.92 6.22 3.44
C VAL A 323 8.20 4.96 2.63
N ILE A 324 9.06 4.09 3.15
CA ILE A 324 9.29 2.76 2.56
C ILE A 324 8.18 1.82 3.01
N GLY A 325 7.67 0.98 2.12
CA GLY A 325 6.66 -0.02 2.43
C GLY A 325 6.87 -1.31 1.66
N LEU A 326 7.06 -2.41 2.39
CA LEU A 326 7.30 -3.74 1.84
C LEU A 326 6.07 -4.64 2.01
N LYS A 327 5.60 -5.19 0.89
CA LYS A 327 4.81 -6.42 0.87
C LYS A 327 5.74 -7.60 0.60
N PRO A 328 5.93 -8.56 1.52
CA PRO A 328 6.72 -9.76 1.26
C PRO A 328 5.99 -10.74 0.32
N SER A 329 6.66 -11.85 -0.01
CA SER A 329 6.08 -12.98 -0.73
C SER A 329 4.88 -13.57 0.02
N TYR A 330 3.85 -13.99 -0.71
CA TYR A 330 2.72 -14.68 -0.10
C TYR A 330 3.21 -15.97 0.59
N GLY A 331 3.03 -16.04 1.91
CA GLY A 331 3.50 -17.15 2.75
C GLY A 331 4.86 -16.96 3.44
N LEU A 332 5.56 -15.83 3.29
CA LEU A 332 6.77 -15.58 4.09
C LEU A 332 6.43 -15.18 5.55
N VAL A 333 5.34 -14.44 5.74
CA VAL A 333 4.88 -13.95 7.06
C VAL A 333 3.52 -14.56 7.37
N SER A 334 3.33 -15.04 8.60
CA SER A 334 2.08 -15.70 9.03
C SER A 334 0.90 -14.73 9.08
N ARG A 335 -0.24 -15.16 8.52
CA ARG A 335 -1.51 -14.45 8.59
C ARG A 335 -2.31 -14.81 9.85
N PHE A 336 -1.82 -15.70 10.72
CA PHE A 336 -2.56 -16.09 11.91
C PHE A 336 -2.83 -14.90 12.84
N GLY A 337 -4.12 -14.65 13.10
CA GLY A 337 -4.60 -13.49 13.86
C GLY A 337 -4.56 -12.16 13.13
N MET A 338 -4.19 -12.11 11.85
CA MET A 338 -4.62 -11.04 10.97
C MET A 338 -6.05 -11.35 10.52
N VAL A 339 -6.97 -10.39 10.67
CA VAL A 339 -8.32 -10.50 10.14
C VAL A 339 -8.26 -10.44 8.61
N ALA A 340 -8.77 -11.50 7.99
CA ALA A 340 -8.67 -11.74 6.55
C ALA A 340 -9.71 -10.95 5.74
N PHE A 341 -9.26 -10.43 4.61
CA PHE A 341 -10.07 -9.87 3.53
C PHE A 341 -10.05 -10.86 2.36
N GLY A 342 -8.94 -10.93 1.61
CA GLY A 342 -8.73 -11.90 0.53
C GLY A 342 -7.69 -12.92 0.94
N SER A 343 -8.09 -14.04 1.54
CA SER A 343 -7.20 -15.06 2.13
C SER A 343 -6.03 -15.46 1.22
N SER A 344 -6.23 -15.65 -0.08
CA SER A 344 -5.19 -16.07 -1.03
C SER A 344 -4.28 -14.94 -1.55
N LEU A 345 -4.47 -13.72 -1.05
CA LEU A 345 -3.81 -12.48 -1.48
C LEU A 345 -3.20 -11.71 -0.29
N ASP A 346 -3.88 -11.74 0.86
CA ASP A 346 -3.53 -11.01 2.09
C ASP A 346 -2.10 -11.32 2.56
N CYS A 347 -1.21 -10.35 2.39
CA CYS A 347 0.16 -10.40 2.90
C CYS A 347 0.31 -9.44 4.10
N PRO A 348 0.68 -9.90 5.30
CA PRO A 348 1.23 -9.04 6.34
C PRO A 348 2.55 -8.44 5.83
N GLY A 349 2.82 -7.18 6.17
CA GLY A 349 4.05 -6.50 5.80
C GLY A 349 4.27 -5.25 6.62
N LEU A 350 5.16 -4.36 6.18
CA LEU A 350 5.72 -3.33 7.07
C LEU A 350 6.12 -2.03 6.37
N PHE A 351 6.19 -0.96 7.17
CA PHE A 351 6.64 0.37 6.80
C PHE A 351 7.84 0.82 7.64
N THR A 352 8.82 1.49 7.02
CA THR A 352 10.03 2.02 7.68
C THR A 352 10.53 3.30 7.04
N ARG A 353 11.56 3.92 7.66
CA ARG A 353 12.26 5.11 7.13
C ARG A 353 13.51 4.78 6.30
N THR A 354 14.14 3.63 6.54
CA THR A 354 15.27 3.10 5.74
C THR A 354 15.02 1.65 5.31
N VAL A 355 15.77 1.15 4.31
CA VAL A 355 15.73 -0.27 3.89
C VAL A 355 16.44 -1.18 4.90
N GLU A 356 17.46 -0.66 5.61
CA GLU A 356 18.11 -1.36 6.72
C GLU A 356 17.12 -1.65 7.86
N ASP A 357 16.25 -0.67 8.17
CA ASP A 357 15.13 -0.86 9.09
C ASP A 357 14.12 -1.88 8.52
N THR A 358 13.86 -1.86 7.19
CA THR A 358 12.94 -2.82 6.53
C THR A 358 13.41 -4.26 6.71
N ALA A 359 14.70 -4.52 6.45
CA ALA A 359 15.31 -5.84 6.57
C ALA A 359 15.26 -6.37 8.01
N GLN A 360 15.55 -5.55 9.02
CA GLN A 360 15.48 -5.95 10.42
C GLN A 360 14.07 -6.29 10.89
N VAL A 361 13.07 -5.49 10.51
CA VAL A 361 11.67 -5.78 10.89
C VAL A 361 11.15 -7.00 10.13
N LEU A 362 11.51 -7.17 8.85
CA LEU A 362 11.19 -8.38 8.09
C LEU A 362 11.80 -9.64 8.74
N GLN A 363 13.07 -9.57 9.17
CA GLN A 363 13.77 -10.68 9.81
C GLN A 363 13.03 -11.20 11.05
N VAL A 364 12.44 -10.30 11.84
CA VAL A 364 11.69 -10.64 13.06
C VAL A 364 10.33 -11.25 12.76
N ILE A 365 9.58 -10.74 11.78
CA ILE A 365 8.20 -11.19 11.54
C ILE A 365 8.09 -12.43 10.65
N SER A 366 9.13 -12.76 9.88
CA SER A 366 9.13 -13.82 8.87
C SER A 366 9.29 -15.24 9.41
N GLY A 367 8.96 -16.22 8.57
CA GLY A 367 9.22 -17.64 8.79
C GLY A 367 8.00 -18.46 9.19
N HIS A 368 8.13 -19.79 9.10
CA HIS A 368 7.07 -20.77 9.31
C HIS A 368 6.29 -20.58 10.64
N ASP A 369 4.98 -20.84 10.60
CA ASP A 369 4.09 -20.85 11.75
C ASP A 369 3.09 -21.99 11.59
N ALA A 370 3.10 -22.96 12.51
CA ALA A 370 2.19 -24.11 12.48
C ALA A 370 0.70 -23.72 12.54
N ARG A 371 0.38 -22.48 12.94
CA ARG A 371 -0.99 -21.93 12.97
C ARG A 371 -1.45 -21.34 11.63
N ASP A 372 -0.56 -21.20 10.64
CA ASP A 372 -0.90 -20.83 9.27
C ASP A 372 -0.23 -21.77 8.26
N ALA A 373 -1.01 -22.74 7.77
CA ALA A 373 -0.60 -23.73 6.76
C ALA A 373 -0.19 -23.14 5.39
N ASN A 374 -0.32 -21.82 5.18
CA ASN A 374 0.20 -21.13 3.99
C ASN A 374 1.62 -20.58 4.18
N THR A 375 2.19 -20.67 5.40
CA THR A 375 3.56 -20.23 5.64
C THR A 375 4.59 -21.18 5.05
N THR A 376 5.65 -20.63 4.46
CA THR A 376 6.74 -21.41 3.89
C THR A 376 7.59 -22.06 4.99
N THR A 377 7.99 -23.31 4.74
CA THR A 377 8.97 -24.04 5.54
C THR A 377 10.42 -23.77 5.08
N ARG A 378 10.62 -22.99 4.00
CA ARG A 378 11.96 -22.56 3.57
C ARG A 378 12.57 -21.66 4.65
N GLN A 379 13.82 -21.91 5.00
CA GLN A 379 14.58 -21.08 5.94
C GLN A 379 14.62 -19.62 5.45
N VAL A 380 14.32 -18.69 6.35
CA VAL A 380 14.46 -17.25 6.10
C VAL A 380 15.96 -16.92 6.06
N PRO A 381 16.49 -16.27 5.01
CA PRO A 381 17.90 -15.86 4.98
C PRO A 381 18.17 -14.77 6.04
N ASN A 382 19.45 -14.52 6.35
CA ASN A 382 19.82 -13.33 7.10
C ASN A 382 19.85 -12.12 6.15
N TYR A 383 18.79 -11.33 6.16
CA TYR A 383 18.66 -10.15 5.29
C TYR A 383 19.75 -9.11 5.55
N MET A 384 20.24 -8.98 6.80
CA MET A 384 21.27 -8.02 7.18
C MET A 384 22.69 -8.41 6.74
N GLU A 385 22.93 -9.70 6.48
CA GLU A 385 24.15 -10.15 5.79
C GLU A 385 24.03 -9.92 4.28
N LYS A 386 22.87 -10.23 3.69
CA LYS A 386 22.58 -10.04 2.27
C LYS A 386 22.66 -8.59 1.79
N MET A 387 22.30 -7.62 2.64
CA MET A 387 22.47 -6.19 2.37
C MET A 387 23.92 -5.72 2.17
N ARG A 388 24.93 -6.57 2.40
CA ARG A 388 26.36 -6.27 2.25
C ARG A 388 26.93 -6.71 0.89
N GLY A 389 26.06 -6.92 -0.11
CA GLY A 389 26.40 -7.47 -1.42
C GLY A 389 27.30 -6.58 -2.30
N GLU A 390 27.62 -7.09 -3.48
CA GLU A 390 28.59 -6.50 -4.43
C GLU A 390 28.09 -5.22 -5.13
N GLY A 391 26.86 -4.80 -4.82
CA GLY A 391 26.19 -3.62 -5.36
C GLY A 391 25.59 -3.83 -6.74
N LEU A 392 25.12 -2.74 -7.35
CA LEU A 392 24.35 -2.73 -8.60
C LEU A 392 24.96 -3.38 -9.85
N LYS A 393 26.25 -3.74 -9.85
CA LYS A 393 26.96 -4.14 -11.07
C LYS A 393 26.51 -5.53 -11.55
N GLY A 394 25.80 -5.57 -12.67
CA GLY A 394 25.35 -6.81 -13.30
C GLY A 394 23.95 -7.27 -12.89
N LEU A 395 23.30 -6.58 -11.94
CA LEU A 395 21.88 -6.79 -11.64
C LEU A 395 21.04 -6.42 -12.86
N THR A 396 20.16 -7.33 -13.31
CA THR A 396 19.26 -7.08 -14.45
C THR A 396 17.88 -6.61 -13.98
N ILE A 397 17.51 -5.41 -14.42
CA ILE A 397 16.28 -4.70 -14.01
C ILE A 397 15.32 -4.62 -15.19
N GLY A 398 14.15 -5.26 -15.05
CA GLY A 398 13.09 -5.26 -16.06
C GLY A 398 12.20 -4.02 -15.99
N ILE A 399 11.91 -3.42 -17.14
CA ILE A 399 10.99 -2.29 -17.33
C ILE A 399 9.80 -2.77 -18.18
N PRO A 400 8.61 -3.00 -17.59
CA PRO A 400 7.46 -3.56 -18.33
C PRO A 400 6.75 -2.51 -19.18
N THR A 401 6.64 -2.77 -20.50
CA THR A 401 6.05 -1.83 -21.46
C THR A 401 4.59 -1.48 -21.13
N GLU A 402 3.81 -2.45 -20.66
CA GLU A 402 2.37 -2.34 -20.42
C GLU A 402 2.03 -1.42 -19.23
N TYR A 403 3.01 -1.12 -18.36
CA TYR A 403 2.86 -0.14 -17.29
C TYR A 403 2.92 1.32 -17.78
N ASN A 404 3.42 1.57 -19.00
CA ASN A 404 3.48 2.90 -19.62
C ASN A 404 2.13 3.32 -20.25
N VAL A 405 1.05 3.18 -19.48
CA VAL A 405 -0.31 3.59 -19.90
C VAL A 405 -0.39 5.11 -20.09
N LYS A 406 -1.32 5.55 -20.94
CA LYS A 406 -1.55 6.98 -21.23
C LYS A 406 -2.01 7.75 -19.98
N GLU A 407 -2.76 7.06 -19.12
CA GLU A 407 -3.40 7.57 -17.91
C GLU A 407 -2.42 7.79 -16.75
N LEU A 408 -1.18 7.30 -16.85
CA LEU A 408 -0.12 7.54 -15.87
C LEU A 408 0.27 9.03 -15.88
N ASN A 409 0.30 9.65 -14.70
CA ASN A 409 0.74 11.03 -14.53
C ASN A 409 2.17 11.25 -15.08
N ASN A 410 2.37 12.36 -15.80
CA ASN A 410 3.63 12.63 -16.50
C ASN A 410 4.83 12.71 -15.56
N GLU A 411 4.71 13.36 -14.40
CA GLU A 411 5.80 13.48 -13.43
C GLU A 411 6.23 12.11 -12.87
N ILE A 412 5.28 11.17 -12.76
CA ILE A 412 5.57 9.79 -12.34
C ILE A 412 6.20 8.99 -13.47
N ARG A 413 5.76 9.17 -14.72
CA ARG A 413 6.40 8.57 -15.91
C ARG A 413 7.85 9.06 -16.05
N ASP A 414 8.06 10.36 -15.94
CA ASP A 414 9.38 10.99 -16.01
C ASP A 414 10.28 10.53 -14.85
N LEU A 415 9.73 10.42 -13.62
CA LEU A 415 10.43 9.85 -12.46
C LEU A 415 10.82 8.38 -12.67
N TRP A 416 9.94 7.56 -13.27
CA TRP A 416 10.19 6.14 -13.54
C TRP A 416 11.28 5.95 -14.60
N MET A 417 11.20 6.67 -15.73
CA MET A 417 12.23 6.65 -16.77
C MET A 417 13.57 7.23 -16.26
N LYS A 418 13.53 8.27 -15.42
CA LYS A 418 14.72 8.79 -14.73
C LYS A 418 15.31 7.76 -13.77
N GLY A 419 14.48 7.06 -12.99
CA GLY A 419 14.91 6.01 -12.06
C GLY A 419 15.61 4.86 -12.78
N ALA A 420 15.06 4.40 -13.90
CA ALA A 420 15.70 3.43 -14.78
C ALA A 420 17.07 3.93 -15.28
N SER A 421 17.16 5.18 -15.75
CA SER A 421 18.43 5.79 -16.19
C SER A 421 19.46 5.98 -15.06
N ASP A 422 19.01 6.31 -13.84
CA ASP A 422 19.88 6.42 -12.66
C ASP A 422 20.47 5.06 -12.27
N LEU A 423 19.67 3.99 -12.29
CA LEU A 423 20.10 2.63 -11.99
C LEU A 423 21.08 2.11 -13.06
N GLN A 424 20.79 2.36 -14.34
CA GLN A 424 21.70 2.02 -15.44
C GLN A 424 23.05 2.72 -15.31
N ARG A 425 23.06 4.02 -14.99
CA ARG A 425 24.30 4.79 -14.70
C ARG A 425 25.05 4.31 -13.46
N ALA A 426 24.37 3.65 -12.52
CA ALA A 426 24.98 3.07 -11.33
C ALA A 426 25.49 1.62 -11.52
N GLY A 427 25.32 1.03 -12.71
CA GLY A 427 25.88 -0.26 -13.10
C GLY A 427 24.88 -1.39 -13.38
N ALA A 428 23.57 -1.10 -13.28
CA ALA A 428 22.52 -2.08 -13.60
C ALA A 428 22.42 -2.34 -15.11
N ASN A 429 22.11 -3.58 -15.48
CA ASN A 429 21.62 -3.91 -16.81
C ASN A 429 20.11 -3.61 -16.86
N VAL A 430 19.69 -2.56 -17.55
CA VAL A 430 18.26 -2.20 -17.65
C VAL A 430 17.69 -2.67 -18.97
N VAL A 431 16.66 -3.52 -18.91
CA VAL A 431 16.06 -4.18 -20.07
C VAL A 431 14.55 -3.96 -20.14
N GLU A 432 14.02 -3.85 -21.35
CA GLU A 432 12.58 -3.80 -21.60
C GLU A 432 11.97 -5.22 -21.51
N ILE A 433 10.79 -5.34 -20.90
CA ILE A 433 10.06 -6.62 -20.78
C ILE A 433 8.58 -6.44 -21.13
N SER A 434 7.90 -7.57 -21.39
CA SER A 434 6.46 -7.63 -21.61
C SER A 434 5.79 -8.46 -20.51
N LEU A 435 4.71 -7.93 -19.95
CA LEU A 435 3.83 -8.56 -18.97
C LEU A 435 2.36 -8.39 -19.45
N PRO A 436 1.97 -9.04 -20.56
CA PRO A 436 0.80 -8.65 -21.35
C PRO A 436 -0.55 -8.82 -20.64
N ASN A 437 -0.66 -9.74 -19.68
CA ASN A 437 -1.89 -9.99 -18.94
C ASN A 437 -2.10 -9.00 -17.78
N THR A 438 -1.13 -8.13 -17.45
CA THR A 438 -1.25 -7.16 -16.34
C THR A 438 -2.45 -6.24 -16.47
N MET A 439 -2.85 -5.86 -17.70
CA MET A 439 -4.09 -5.10 -17.96
C MET A 439 -5.36 -5.80 -17.48
N HIS A 440 -5.34 -7.12 -17.29
CA HIS A 440 -6.47 -7.91 -16.77
C HIS A 440 -6.38 -8.18 -15.26
N ALA A 441 -5.32 -7.70 -14.58
CA ALA A 441 -5.12 -7.91 -13.15
C ALA A 441 -6.15 -7.18 -12.29
N LEU A 442 -6.40 -5.90 -12.57
CA LEU A 442 -7.38 -5.06 -11.87
C LEU A 442 -8.80 -5.70 -11.81
N PRO A 443 -9.45 -6.04 -12.94
CA PRO A 443 -10.77 -6.69 -12.90
C PRO A 443 -10.73 -8.08 -12.26
N SER A 444 -9.65 -8.85 -12.41
CA SER A 444 -9.52 -10.17 -11.78
C SER A 444 -9.46 -10.08 -10.26
N TYR A 445 -8.72 -9.10 -9.73
CA TYR A 445 -8.67 -8.82 -8.30
C TYR A 445 -10.04 -8.39 -7.74
N TYR A 446 -10.76 -7.51 -8.45
CA TYR A 446 -12.12 -7.11 -8.08
C TYR A 446 -13.21 -8.18 -8.32
N VAL A 447 -12.82 -9.39 -8.76
CA VAL A 447 -13.66 -10.61 -8.65
C VAL A 447 -13.17 -11.51 -7.51
N ILE A 448 -11.87 -11.80 -7.43
CA ILE A 448 -11.29 -12.75 -6.47
C ILE A 448 -11.39 -12.23 -5.03
N ALA A 449 -10.95 -10.99 -4.77
CA ALA A 449 -10.92 -10.45 -3.41
C ALA A 449 -12.34 -10.25 -2.82
N PRO A 450 -13.36 -9.76 -3.57
CA PRO A 450 -14.74 -9.75 -3.10
C PRO A 450 -15.35 -11.14 -2.89
N ALA A 451 -15.04 -12.13 -3.76
CA ALA A 451 -15.48 -13.52 -3.57
C ALA A 451 -14.96 -14.11 -2.26
N GLU A 452 -13.67 -13.96 -1.99
CA GLU A 452 -13.07 -14.42 -0.73
C GLU A 452 -13.58 -13.59 0.47
N ALA A 453 -13.81 -12.29 0.31
CA ALA A 453 -14.38 -11.44 1.34
C ALA A 453 -15.79 -11.87 1.77
N PHE A 454 -16.67 -12.22 0.82
CA PHE A 454 -18.01 -12.73 1.10
C PHE A 454 -17.97 -13.95 2.03
N SER A 455 -17.08 -14.90 1.75
CA SER A 455 -16.87 -16.09 2.59
C SER A 455 -16.18 -15.74 3.92
N ASN A 456 -15.11 -14.95 3.89
CA ASN A 456 -14.34 -14.59 5.07
C ASN A 456 -15.16 -13.79 6.09
N LEU A 457 -15.96 -12.83 5.64
CA LEU A 457 -16.80 -11.97 6.48
C LEU A 457 -18.15 -12.61 6.85
N ALA A 458 -18.49 -13.81 6.36
CA ALA A 458 -19.70 -14.53 6.79
C ALA A 458 -19.73 -14.81 8.31
N ARG A 459 -18.55 -14.92 8.95
CA ARG A 459 -18.38 -15.16 10.40
C ARG A 459 -18.87 -14.04 11.32
N TYR A 460 -19.16 -12.85 10.78
CA TYR A 460 -19.59 -11.68 11.53
C TYR A 460 -21.13 -11.62 11.53
N ASP A 461 -21.70 -12.24 12.55
CA ASP A 461 -23.14 -12.50 12.71
C ASP A 461 -23.73 -11.92 14.01
N GLY A 462 -22.88 -11.31 14.85
CA GLY A 462 -23.25 -10.75 16.15
C GLY A 462 -23.56 -11.79 17.24
N LEU A 463 -23.40 -13.09 17.00
CA LEU A 463 -23.74 -14.13 18.00
C LEU A 463 -22.60 -14.42 18.97
N ARG A 464 -21.37 -14.52 18.48
CA ARG A 464 -20.20 -14.95 19.28
C ARG A 464 -19.31 -13.79 19.74
N PHE A 465 -19.28 -12.71 18.97
CA PHE A 465 -18.49 -11.51 19.22
C PHE A 465 -18.89 -10.41 18.22
N GLY A 466 -18.45 -9.17 18.50
CA GLY A 466 -18.75 -8.00 17.68
C GLY A 466 -20.03 -7.30 18.11
N SER A 467 -20.54 -6.44 17.22
CA SER A 467 -21.84 -5.77 17.41
C SER A 467 -23.01 -6.72 17.09
N GLN A 468 -24.14 -6.52 17.76
CA GLN A 468 -25.38 -7.28 17.58
C GLN A 468 -26.55 -6.31 17.56
N SER A 469 -27.33 -6.33 16.47
CA SER A 469 -28.58 -5.57 16.34
C SER A 469 -29.78 -6.42 16.76
N LYS A 470 -30.94 -5.78 16.91
CA LYS A 470 -32.19 -6.48 17.22
C LYS A 470 -32.80 -7.07 15.95
N GLY A 471 -33.55 -8.16 16.10
CA GLY A 471 -34.43 -8.72 15.09
C GLY A 471 -35.51 -9.57 15.75
N SER A 472 -36.65 -9.73 15.08
CA SER A 472 -37.76 -10.62 15.51
C SER A 472 -37.53 -12.08 15.12
N SER A 473 -36.67 -12.34 14.12
CA SER A 473 -36.17 -13.66 13.74
C SER A 473 -34.64 -13.67 13.67
N THR A 474 -34.05 -14.86 13.53
CA THR A 474 -32.59 -15.04 13.35
C THR A 474 -32.10 -14.42 12.04
N GLU A 475 -32.87 -14.53 10.97
CA GLU A 475 -32.60 -13.92 9.66
C GLU A 475 -32.61 -12.40 9.77
N GLU A 476 -33.59 -11.82 10.48
CA GLU A 476 -33.65 -10.38 10.72
C GLU A 476 -32.48 -9.90 11.58
N LEU A 477 -32.13 -10.64 12.65
CA LEU A 477 -30.97 -10.34 13.49
C LEU A 477 -29.68 -10.31 12.67
N TYR A 478 -29.43 -11.30 11.80
CA TYR A 478 -28.26 -11.32 10.93
C TYR A 478 -28.28 -10.17 9.91
N SER A 479 -29.44 -9.91 9.29
CA SER A 479 -29.62 -8.86 8.27
C SER A 479 -29.35 -7.48 8.86
N ASN A 480 -30.02 -7.15 9.97
CA ASN A 480 -29.88 -5.87 10.66
C ASN A 480 -28.45 -5.69 11.18
N THR A 481 -27.90 -6.70 11.87
CA THR A 481 -26.53 -6.63 12.43
C THR A 481 -25.48 -6.31 11.37
N ARG A 482 -25.57 -6.96 10.21
CA ARG A 482 -24.61 -6.77 9.10
C ARG A 482 -24.86 -5.44 8.37
N SER A 483 -26.12 -5.07 8.14
CA SER A 483 -26.48 -3.85 7.40
C SER A 483 -26.26 -2.56 8.19
N GLU A 484 -26.36 -2.61 9.52
CA GLU A 484 -26.11 -1.47 10.42
C GLU A 484 -24.63 -1.28 10.77
N SER A 485 -23.84 -2.38 10.78
CA SER A 485 -22.47 -2.38 11.31
C SER A 485 -21.36 -2.29 10.25
N PHE A 486 -21.61 -2.71 9.00
CA PHE A 486 -20.66 -2.56 7.89
C PHE A 486 -20.94 -1.29 7.09
N ASN A 487 -19.91 -0.58 6.61
CA ASN A 487 -20.11 0.50 5.63
C ASN A 487 -20.57 -0.01 4.25
N SER A 488 -20.95 0.92 3.37
CA SER A 488 -21.46 0.64 2.03
C SER A 488 -20.45 0.02 1.06
N GLU A 489 -19.14 0.13 1.30
CA GLU A 489 -18.09 -0.49 0.47
C GLU A 489 -17.85 -1.95 0.86
N VAL A 490 -17.82 -2.24 2.16
CA VAL A 490 -17.79 -3.61 2.69
C VAL A 490 -19.05 -4.37 2.26
N GLN A 491 -20.24 -3.75 2.39
CA GLN A 491 -21.49 -4.33 1.89
C GLN A 491 -21.44 -4.58 0.36
N ARG A 492 -20.94 -3.62 -0.44
CA ARG A 492 -20.79 -3.77 -1.90
C ARG A 492 -19.90 -4.95 -2.27
N ARG A 493 -18.76 -5.13 -1.60
CA ARG A 493 -17.85 -6.27 -1.86
C ARG A 493 -18.44 -7.60 -1.40
N ILE A 494 -19.18 -7.64 -0.30
CA ILE A 494 -19.93 -8.84 0.13
C ILE A 494 -20.99 -9.22 -0.92
N LEU A 495 -21.79 -8.26 -1.39
CA LEU A 495 -22.83 -8.51 -2.42
C LEU A 495 -22.22 -8.98 -3.74
N LEU A 496 -21.17 -8.31 -4.22
CA LEU A 496 -20.44 -8.71 -5.43
C LEU A 496 -19.84 -10.12 -5.29
N GLY A 497 -19.24 -10.42 -4.13
CA GLY A 497 -18.67 -11.74 -3.82
C GLY A 497 -19.72 -12.85 -3.86
N GLY A 498 -20.89 -12.63 -3.25
CA GLY A 498 -22.02 -13.55 -3.29
C GLY A 498 -22.56 -13.77 -4.71
N PHE A 499 -22.60 -12.71 -5.53
CA PHE A 499 -22.97 -12.83 -6.95
C PHE A 499 -21.97 -13.67 -7.75
N VAL A 500 -20.66 -13.37 -7.69
CA VAL A 500 -19.64 -14.07 -8.50
C VAL A 500 -19.37 -15.50 -8.05
N LEU A 501 -19.73 -15.86 -6.81
CA LEU A 501 -19.69 -17.25 -6.32
C LEU A 501 -21.02 -18.00 -6.50
N SER A 502 -22.09 -17.35 -6.98
CA SER A 502 -23.37 -18.01 -7.21
C SER A 502 -23.27 -19.09 -8.31
N ARG A 503 -24.10 -20.14 -8.21
CA ARG A 503 -24.10 -21.29 -9.14
C ARG A 503 -24.23 -20.92 -10.63
N LYS A 504 -24.81 -19.75 -10.96
CA LYS A 504 -24.96 -19.26 -12.34
C LYS A 504 -23.75 -18.44 -12.84
N SER A 505 -22.87 -18.00 -11.94
CA SER A 505 -21.81 -17.01 -12.24
C SER A 505 -20.39 -17.53 -11.96
N VAL A 506 -20.23 -18.57 -11.12
CA VAL A 506 -18.92 -19.02 -10.63
C VAL A 506 -17.91 -19.37 -11.73
N ASP A 507 -18.36 -20.02 -12.81
CA ASP A 507 -17.48 -20.38 -13.95
C ASP A 507 -17.08 -19.14 -14.77
N SER A 508 -18.06 -18.28 -15.05
CA SER A 508 -17.91 -17.07 -15.88
C SER A 508 -17.09 -15.97 -15.21
N TYR A 509 -17.16 -15.86 -13.88
CA TYR A 509 -16.48 -14.82 -13.10
C TYR A 509 -15.32 -15.39 -12.28
N TYR A 510 -15.59 -16.12 -11.19
CA TYR A 510 -14.55 -16.48 -10.23
C TYR A 510 -13.50 -17.45 -10.81
N LEU A 511 -13.90 -18.52 -11.50
CA LEU A 511 -12.95 -19.44 -12.14
C LEU A 511 -12.24 -18.78 -13.33
N LYS A 512 -12.91 -17.90 -14.09
CA LYS A 512 -12.27 -17.11 -15.15
C LYS A 512 -11.21 -16.16 -14.59
N ALA A 513 -11.49 -15.45 -13.50
CA ALA A 513 -10.54 -14.58 -12.83
C ALA A 513 -9.34 -15.36 -12.25
N GLN A 514 -9.56 -16.55 -11.67
CA GLN A 514 -8.48 -17.42 -11.21
C GLN A 514 -7.60 -17.95 -12.36
N ARG A 515 -8.17 -18.19 -13.55
CA ARG A 515 -7.40 -18.51 -14.78
C ARG A 515 -6.57 -17.30 -15.25
N VAL A 516 -7.13 -16.09 -15.22
CA VAL A 516 -6.38 -14.86 -15.56
C VAL A 516 -5.29 -14.55 -14.54
N ARG A 517 -5.53 -14.78 -13.25
CA ARG A 517 -4.51 -14.69 -12.19
C ARG A 517 -3.32 -15.61 -12.47
N ARG A 518 -3.55 -16.82 -12.98
CA ARG A 518 -2.47 -17.70 -13.44
C ARG A 518 -1.68 -17.03 -14.58
N LEU A 519 -2.34 -16.50 -15.61
CA LEU A 519 -1.65 -15.83 -16.72
C LEU A 519 -0.78 -14.65 -16.23
N VAL A 520 -1.33 -13.76 -15.38
CA VAL A 520 -0.57 -12.65 -14.77
C VAL A 520 0.65 -13.14 -13.98
N ARG A 521 0.53 -14.27 -13.25
CA ARG A 521 1.65 -14.88 -12.53
C ARG A 521 2.68 -15.49 -13.48
N ASP A 522 2.23 -16.12 -14.54
CA ASP A 522 3.07 -16.83 -15.50
C ASP A 522 3.87 -15.82 -16.36
N ASP A 523 3.30 -14.66 -16.72
CA ASP A 523 4.04 -13.50 -17.28
C ASP A 523 5.26 -13.11 -16.43
N PHE A 524 5.05 -12.92 -15.11
CA PHE A 524 6.14 -12.60 -14.19
C PHE A 524 7.15 -13.74 -14.08
N HIS A 525 6.70 -15.00 -14.10
CA HIS A 525 7.59 -16.16 -14.03
C HIS A 525 8.51 -16.21 -15.26
N ASP A 526 7.99 -15.98 -16.45
CA ASP A 526 8.75 -15.98 -17.70
C ASP A 526 9.73 -14.79 -17.73
N ALA A 527 9.32 -13.62 -17.26
CA ALA A 527 10.20 -12.45 -17.11
C ALA A 527 11.38 -12.68 -16.16
N PHE A 528 11.16 -13.27 -14.98
CA PHE A 528 12.29 -13.64 -14.09
C PHE A 528 13.13 -14.79 -14.67
N SER A 529 12.52 -15.73 -15.40
CA SER A 529 13.22 -16.88 -15.99
C SER A 529 14.08 -16.52 -17.20
N SER A 530 13.84 -15.38 -17.85
CA SER A 530 14.70 -14.86 -18.93
C SER A 530 15.96 -14.13 -18.43
N GLY A 531 16.17 -14.05 -17.11
CA GLY A 531 17.38 -13.49 -16.48
C GLY A 531 17.17 -12.13 -15.80
N VAL A 532 15.93 -11.68 -15.59
CA VAL A 532 15.64 -10.49 -14.78
C VAL A 532 15.75 -10.83 -13.29
N ASP A 533 16.39 -9.95 -12.51
CA ASP A 533 16.52 -10.08 -11.06
C ASP A 533 15.38 -9.39 -10.31
N VAL A 534 15.04 -8.17 -10.73
CA VAL A 534 13.99 -7.31 -10.15
C VAL A 534 13.29 -6.51 -11.26
N ILE A 535 12.04 -6.15 -11.05
CA ILE A 535 11.23 -5.38 -12.01
C ILE A 535 10.90 -4.01 -11.39
N LEU A 536 11.20 -2.92 -12.11
CA LEU A 536 10.96 -1.55 -11.66
C LEU A 536 9.69 -0.99 -12.30
N THR A 537 8.74 -0.52 -11.49
CA THR A 537 7.48 0.09 -11.94
C THR A 537 7.20 1.39 -11.16
N PRO A 538 6.23 2.23 -11.58
CA PRO A 538 5.56 3.17 -10.68
C PRO A 538 4.88 2.42 -9.51
N THR A 539 4.78 3.03 -8.33
CA THR A 539 3.91 2.48 -7.26
C THR A 539 2.46 2.90 -7.44
N THR A 540 2.22 4.13 -7.89
CA THR A 540 0.87 4.72 -8.05
C THR A 540 0.72 5.39 -9.42
N PRO A 541 -0.50 5.48 -9.98
CA PRO A 541 -0.73 6.20 -11.24
C PRO A 541 -0.71 7.73 -11.07
N THR A 542 -0.90 8.23 -9.85
CA THR A 542 -1.02 9.65 -9.49
C THR A 542 -0.31 9.98 -8.16
N PRO A 543 -0.05 11.28 -7.88
CA PRO A 543 0.27 11.76 -6.53
C PRO A 543 -0.92 11.59 -5.56
N ALA A 544 -0.75 11.98 -4.30
CA ALA A 544 -1.79 11.87 -3.27
C ALA A 544 -2.99 12.79 -3.58
N LEU A 545 -4.15 12.18 -3.81
CA LEU A 545 -5.39 12.90 -4.17
C LEU A 545 -6.13 13.44 -2.93
N PRO A 546 -6.95 14.50 -3.07
CA PRO A 546 -7.84 14.97 -2.00
C PRO A 546 -8.86 13.91 -1.59
N LEU A 547 -9.21 13.86 -0.30
CA LEU A 547 -10.15 12.88 0.26
C LEU A 547 -11.55 12.95 -0.38
N ASP A 548 -11.98 14.14 -0.80
CA ASP A 548 -13.30 14.40 -1.38
C ASP A 548 -13.33 14.21 -2.92
N ASN A 549 -12.21 13.82 -3.55
CA ASN A 549 -12.03 13.81 -5.01
C ASN A 549 -12.50 12.51 -5.71
N PHE A 550 -13.15 11.59 -4.99
CA PHE A 550 -13.59 10.30 -5.52
C PHE A 550 -15.10 10.31 -5.75
N SER A 551 -15.53 10.48 -7.01
CA SER A 551 -16.94 10.56 -7.38
C SER A 551 -17.60 9.18 -7.55
N SER A 552 -16.79 8.14 -7.77
CA SER A 552 -17.24 6.75 -7.89
C SER A 552 -16.28 5.76 -7.21
N PRO A 553 -16.75 4.55 -6.82
CA PRO A 553 -15.87 3.49 -6.33
C PRO A 553 -14.81 3.07 -7.36
N VAL A 554 -15.13 3.13 -8.67
CA VAL A 554 -14.21 2.75 -9.75
C VAL A 554 -13.00 3.68 -9.80
N GLU A 555 -13.18 4.98 -9.58
CA GLU A 555 -12.06 5.94 -9.47
C GLU A 555 -11.14 5.65 -8.28
N MET A 556 -11.68 5.16 -7.16
CA MET A 556 -10.86 4.67 -6.05
C MET A 556 -10.08 3.42 -6.45
N TYR A 557 -10.73 2.46 -7.12
CA TYR A 557 -10.14 1.15 -7.48
C TYR A 557 -8.93 1.26 -8.44
N VAL A 558 -8.90 2.28 -9.30
CA VAL A 558 -7.79 2.50 -10.25
C VAL A 558 -6.47 2.86 -9.56
N ASN A 559 -6.49 3.40 -8.33
CA ASN A 559 -5.25 3.79 -7.62
C ASN A 559 -4.34 2.59 -7.30
N ASP A 560 -4.89 1.38 -7.27
CA ASP A 560 -4.16 0.13 -6.99
C ASP A 560 -3.69 -0.60 -8.28
N VAL A 561 -3.94 -0.03 -9.48
CA VAL A 561 -3.67 -0.71 -10.76
C VAL A 561 -2.21 -1.18 -10.92
N MET A 562 -1.25 -0.39 -10.41
CA MET A 562 0.19 -0.69 -10.51
C MET A 562 0.67 -1.73 -9.48
N THR A 563 -0.09 -1.94 -8.41
CA THR A 563 0.28 -2.78 -7.26
C THR A 563 -0.43 -4.13 -7.24
N ILE A 564 -1.63 -4.24 -7.82
CA ILE A 564 -2.42 -5.47 -7.91
C ILE A 564 -1.68 -6.64 -8.60
N PRO A 565 -0.98 -6.47 -9.75
CA PRO A 565 -0.37 -7.60 -10.47
C PRO A 565 0.59 -8.43 -9.61
N ALA A 566 1.47 -7.79 -8.84
CA ALA A 566 2.41 -8.46 -7.93
C ALA A 566 1.70 -9.19 -6.77
N SER A 567 0.55 -8.70 -6.31
CA SER A 567 -0.27 -9.39 -5.30
C SER A 567 -0.98 -10.62 -5.88
N LEU A 568 -1.54 -10.52 -7.08
CA LEU A 568 -2.12 -11.67 -7.79
C LEU A 568 -1.07 -12.78 -8.00
N ALA A 569 0.15 -12.41 -8.40
CA ALA A 569 1.26 -13.33 -8.57
C ALA A 569 1.87 -13.84 -7.24
N GLY A 570 1.54 -13.23 -6.10
CA GLY A 570 2.04 -13.61 -4.77
C GLY A 570 3.51 -13.25 -4.52
N LEU A 571 4.06 -12.29 -5.28
CA LEU A 571 5.46 -11.87 -5.31
C LEU A 571 5.79 -10.83 -4.23
N PRO A 572 7.04 -10.72 -3.76
CA PRO A 572 7.46 -9.61 -2.92
C PRO A 572 7.59 -8.32 -3.73
N ALA A 573 7.18 -7.20 -3.15
CA ALA A 573 7.32 -5.89 -3.76
C ALA A 573 7.51 -4.79 -2.70
N ILE A 574 8.49 -3.92 -2.91
CA ILE A 574 8.82 -2.78 -2.04
C ILE A 574 8.53 -1.47 -2.78
N SER A 575 7.85 -0.54 -2.12
CA SER A 575 7.74 0.85 -2.57
C SER A 575 8.79 1.71 -1.89
N LEU A 576 9.48 2.54 -2.67
CA LEU A 576 10.51 3.47 -2.24
C LEU A 576 10.08 4.92 -2.55
N PRO A 577 10.20 5.88 -1.61
CA PRO A 577 9.88 7.28 -1.84
C PRO A 577 11.08 8.00 -2.48
N VAL A 578 11.04 8.20 -3.79
CA VAL A 578 12.22 8.55 -4.61
C VAL A 578 12.08 9.86 -5.40
N GLY A 579 10.90 10.47 -5.42
CA GLY A 579 10.64 11.77 -6.06
C GLY A 579 9.62 12.63 -5.32
N ARG A 580 9.42 13.85 -5.80
CA ARG A 580 8.30 14.72 -5.42
C ARG A 580 7.62 15.25 -6.69
N SER A 581 6.33 15.55 -6.59
CA SER A 581 5.61 16.31 -7.63
C SER A 581 5.99 17.80 -7.62
N GLY A 582 5.49 18.56 -8.58
CA GLY A 582 5.55 20.03 -8.61
C GLY A 582 4.94 20.67 -7.34
N ASP A 583 3.83 20.11 -6.83
CA ASP A 583 3.22 20.48 -5.55
C ASP A 583 4.01 20.00 -4.31
N GLY A 584 5.17 19.38 -4.52
CA GLY A 584 6.03 18.85 -3.47
C GLY A 584 5.52 17.57 -2.81
N LEU A 585 4.46 16.93 -3.31
CA LEU A 585 3.91 15.70 -2.73
C LEU A 585 4.84 14.50 -3.00
N PRO A 586 4.91 13.49 -2.11
CA PRO A 586 5.70 12.29 -2.34
C PRO A 586 5.32 11.53 -3.61
N LEU A 587 6.33 11.05 -4.35
CA LEU A 587 6.18 10.12 -5.47
C LEU A 587 7.02 8.84 -5.20
N GLY A 588 6.43 7.69 -5.48
CA GLY A 588 7.04 6.37 -5.22
C GLY A 588 7.24 5.52 -6.46
N LEU A 589 8.37 4.82 -6.52
CA LEU A 589 8.62 3.71 -7.44
C LEU A 589 8.64 2.40 -6.67
N GLN A 590 8.24 1.33 -7.35
CA GLN A 590 8.12 -0.03 -6.82
C GLN A 590 9.17 -0.93 -7.46
N LEU A 591 9.83 -1.74 -6.64
CA LEU A 591 10.64 -2.88 -7.09
C LEU A 591 9.91 -4.17 -6.74
N ILE A 592 9.71 -5.04 -7.73
CA ILE A 592 9.08 -6.36 -7.60
C ILE A 592 10.18 -7.42 -7.73
N GLY A 593 10.27 -8.32 -6.77
CA GLY A 593 11.23 -9.43 -6.78
C GLY A 593 10.59 -10.74 -7.20
N SER A 594 11.41 -11.75 -7.44
CA SER A 594 10.95 -13.13 -7.62
C SER A 594 10.42 -13.73 -6.30
N ARG A 595 9.74 -14.87 -6.35
CA ARG A 595 9.14 -15.48 -5.16
C ARG A 595 10.22 -15.92 -4.14
N LEU A 596 10.14 -15.38 -2.92
CA LEU A 596 11.10 -15.58 -1.83
C LEU A 596 12.54 -15.13 -2.21
N SER A 597 12.63 -13.94 -2.82
CA SER A 597 13.88 -13.17 -3.02
C SER A 597 13.76 -11.73 -2.51
N GLU A 598 13.27 -11.55 -1.28
CA GLU A 598 13.25 -10.24 -0.59
C GLU A 598 14.67 -9.69 -0.33
N ASP A 599 15.69 -10.56 -0.29
CA ASP A 599 17.11 -10.16 -0.23
C ASP A 599 17.52 -9.30 -1.45
N LYS A 600 17.11 -9.69 -2.67
CA LYS A 600 17.32 -8.88 -3.89
C LYS A 600 16.66 -7.49 -3.85
N LEU A 601 15.64 -7.30 -3.00
CA LEU A 601 15.02 -5.99 -2.80
C LEU A 601 15.80 -5.09 -1.83
N PHE A 602 16.86 -5.61 -1.20
CA PHE A 602 17.72 -4.90 -0.24
C PHE A 602 19.21 -4.83 -0.66
N GLU A 603 19.61 -5.52 -1.73
CA GLU A 603 21.02 -5.85 -2.06
C GLU A 603 21.97 -4.67 -2.38
N ASP A 604 21.48 -3.44 -2.58
CA ASP A 604 22.33 -2.24 -2.63
C ASP A 604 21.60 -1.00 -2.05
N PRO A 605 22.15 -0.32 -1.02
CA PRO A 605 21.71 1.00 -0.56
C PRO A 605 21.73 2.13 -1.62
N LYS A 606 22.16 1.86 -2.86
CA LYS A 606 22.07 2.74 -4.04
C LYS A 606 20.95 2.38 -5.01
N ILE A 607 20.46 1.12 -5.04
CA ILE A 607 19.14 0.78 -5.63
C ILE A 607 18.08 1.63 -4.94
N VAL A 608 18.25 1.79 -3.64
CA VAL A 608 17.55 2.74 -2.78
C VAL A 608 17.97 4.17 -3.17
N ILE A 609 17.43 4.68 -4.28
CA ILE A 609 17.62 6.06 -4.77
C ILE A 609 17.52 7.03 -3.58
N LYS A 610 18.67 7.59 -3.16
CA LYS A 610 18.92 8.19 -1.84
C LYS A 610 17.65 8.69 -1.16
N VAL A 611 17.03 7.84 -0.32
CA VAL A 611 15.73 8.11 0.30
C VAL A 611 15.84 9.33 1.21
N ARG A 612 15.44 10.48 0.65
CA ARG A 612 15.34 11.74 1.38
C ARG A 612 14.02 11.72 2.11
N MET A 613 14.01 11.19 3.34
CA MET A 613 12.88 11.30 4.26
C MET A 613 12.30 12.71 4.19
N PHE A 614 11.09 12.83 3.68
CA PHE A 614 10.52 14.12 3.36
C PHE A 614 10.18 14.84 4.66
N LYS A 615 10.83 15.99 4.90
CA LYS A 615 10.59 16.82 6.08
C LYS A 615 9.11 17.25 6.10
N ILE A 616 8.34 16.56 6.93
CA ILE A 616 6.98 16.91 7.30
C ILE A 616 7.08 18.05 8.31
N VAL A 617 6.39 19.15 8.02
CA VAL A 617 6.16 20.19 9.03
C VAL A 617 5.14 19.65 10.02
N ASN A 618 5.30 19.92 11.31
CA ASN A 618 4.34 19.46 12.32
C ASN A 618 2.96 20.06 12.04
N HIS A 619 1.89 19.28 12.18
CA HIS A 619 0.55 19.86 12.18
C HIS A 619 0.42 20.84 13.36
N PRO A 620 -0.09 22.07 13.14
CA PRO A 620 -0.27 23.01 14.23
C PRO A 620 -1.31 22.46 15.21
N THR A 621 -0.97 22.45 16.50
CA THR A 621 -1.81 21.91 17.58
C THR A 621 -3.01 22.82 17.85
N GLY A 622 -4.04 22.69 17.03
CA GLY A 622 -5.31 23.39 17.18
C GLY A 622 -6.40 22.76 16.30
N PRO A 623 -7.69 22.90 16.65
CA PRO A 623 -8.76 22.39 15.83
C PRO A 623 -8.81 23.14 14.49
N LEU A 624 -8.51 22.43 13.39
CA LEU A 624 -8.78 22.91 12.04
C LEU A 624 -10.24 23.36 11.95
N GLN A 625 -10.49 24.66 11.76
CA GLN A 625 -11.82 25.27 11.81
C GLN A 625 -12.70 24.97 10.57
N GLY A 626 -12.86 23.70 10.24
CA GLY A 626 -14.04 23.20 9.54
C GLY A 626 -15.18 23.01 10.54
N SER A 627 -16.38 23.51 10.24
CA SER A 627 -17.46 23.75 11.20
C SER A 627 -18.27 22.50 11.64
N LEU A 628 -17.58 21.39 11.93
CA LEU A 628 -18.16 20.19 12.54
C LEU A 628 -18.55 20.44 14.00
N ARG A 629 -19.73 21.05 14.21
CA ARG A 629 -20.39 21.10 15.53
C ARG A 629 -20.71 19.69 16.01
N ARG A 630 -19.83 19.10 16.83
CA ARG A 630 -20.14 17.92 17.65
C ARG A 630 -21.40 18.20 18.48
N ARG A 631 -22.56 17.65 18.07
CA ARG A 631 -23.76 17.65 18.91
C ARG A 631 -23.52 16.70 20.09
N GLN A 632 -23.21 17.26 21.26
CA GLN A 632 -23.37 16.51 22.50
C GLN A 632 -24.83 16.09 22.64
N VAL A 633 -25.07 14.79 22.72
CA VAL A 633 -26.39 14.25 23.07
C VAL A 633 -26.56 14.41 24.59
N ARG A 634 -27.24 15.47 25.01
CA ARG A 634 -27.83 15.53 26.36
C ARG A 634 -29.07 14.63 26.40
N LYS A 635 -29.32 14.00 27.54
CA LYS A 635 -30.54 13.24 27.80
C LYS A 635 -31.65 14.22 28.19
N ASP A 636 -32.44 14.65 27.21
CA ASP A 636 -33.58 15.55 27.44
C ASP A 636 -34.92 14.78 27.41
N ASP A 637 -35.94 15.33 28.10
CA ASP A 637 -37.22 14.68 28.41
C ASP A 637 -38.07 14.33 27.16
N PRO A 638 -38.61 13.09 27.04
CA PRO A 638 -39.51 12.70 25.94
C PRO A 638 -40.72 13.60 25.69
N ARG A 639 -41.20 14.35 26.69
CA ARG A 639 -42.44 15.14 26.62
C ARG A 639 -42.33 16.42 25.79
N LEU A 640 -41.13 16.88 25.44
CA LEU A 640 -40.93 18.15 24.70
C LEU A 640 -40.93 18.03 23.16
N LEU A 641 -40.96 16.81 22.60
CA LEU A 641 -40.86 16.61 21.14
C LEU A 641 -42.17 16.90 20.36
N VAL A 642 -43.33 16.82 21.01
CA VAL A 642 -44.65 16.83 20.32
C VAL A 642 -45.04 18.22 19.79
N GLN A 643 -44.55 19.32 20.39
CA GLN A 643 -44.95 20.68 19.98
C GLN A 643 -44.17 21.26 18.78
N ARG A 644 -42.96 20.75 18.47
CA ARG A 644 -42.14 21.30 17.36
C ARG A 644 -42.51 20.80 15.97
N ALA A 645 -43.35 19.76 15.85
CA ALA A 645 -43.71 19.14 14.57
C ALA A 645 -44.72 19.95 13.71
N LYS A 646 -45.32 21.03 14.22
CA LYS A 646 -46.37 21.81 13.52
C LYS A 646 -45.91 23.16 12.93
N GLY A 647 -44.62 23.49 13.00
CA GLY A 647 -44.11 24.83 12.64
C GLY A 647 -43.58 25.02 11.22
N ILE A 648 -43.17 23.96 10.51
CA ILE A 648 -42.41 24.08 9.24
C ILE A 648 -43.19 23.46 8.07
N ALA A 649 -44.31 24.09 7.73
CA ALA A 649 -45.18 23.67 6.63
C ALA A 649 -45.74 24.87 5.83
N ARG A 650 -44.87 25.83 5.45
CA ARG A 650 -45.16 26.92 4.48
C ARG A 650 -43.89 27.71 4.12
N GLN A 651 -43.22 27.34 3.03
CA GLN A 651 -42.49 28.30 2.19
C GLN A 651 -42.33 27.72 0.77
N ARG A 652 -42.59 28.54 -0.25
CA ARG A 652 -42.51 28.16 -1.67
C ARG A 652 -41.15 28.56 -2.23
N CYS A 653 -40.41 27.62 -2.81
CA CYS A 653 -39.26 27.95 -3.65
C CYS A 653 -39.67 27.96 -5.13
N LYS A 654 -39.45 29.09 -5.82
CA LYS A 654 -39.45 29.14 -7.29
C LYS A 654 -38.13 28.52 -7.81
N PRO A 655 -38.11 27.83 -8.96
CA PRO A 655 -36.86 27.41 -9.58
C PRO A 655 -36.05 28.63 -10.03
N ARG A 656 -34.75 28.65 -9.72
CA ARG A 656 -33.77 29.46 -10.45
C ARG A 656 -33.15 28.57 -11.52
N THR A 657 -33.26 28.97 -12.77
CA THR A 657 -32.44 28.44 -13.86
C THR A 657 -30.97 28.75 -13.55
N PHE A 658 -30.13 27.72 -13.47
CA PHE A 658 -28.68 27.89 -13.47
C PHE A 658 -28.14 27.45 -14.84
N ASP A 659 -27.23 28.24 -15.37
CA ASP A 659 -26.70 28.07 -16.72
C ASP A 659 -25.88 26.78 -16.83
N ARG A 660 -25.89 26.14 -18.00
CA ARG A 660 -25.47 24.73 -18.15
C ARG A 660 -24.46 24.48 -19.27
N GLU A 661 -23.51 25.39 -19.44
CA GLU A 661 -22.31 25.19 -20.26
C GLU A 661 -21.01 25.30 -19.45
N ARG A 662 -19.97 24.62 -19.96
CA ARG A 662 -18.59 24.56 -19.41
C ARG A 662 -18.43 23.95 -18.00
N THR A 663 -18.75 22.66 -17.85
CA THR A 663 -17.98 21.74 -16.99
C THR A 663 -18.27 20.26 -17.34
N GLN A 664 -17.86 19.82 -18.53
CA GLN A 664 -17.86 18.39 -18.88
C GLN A 664 -16.48 17.77 -18.57
N SER A 665 -16.43 16.96 -17.51
CA SER A 665 -15.26 16.16 -17.15
C SER A 665 -14.98 15.10 -18.23
N HIS A 666 -13.78 15.11 -18.79
CA HIS A 666 -13.42 14.35 -19.99
C HIS A 666 -13.24 12.82 -19.76
N VAL A 667 -13.58 12.30 -18.58
CA VAL A 667 -13.38 10.89 -18.20
C VAL A 667 -14.61 10.03 -18.53
N GLY A 668 -15.83 10.55 -18.36
CA GLY A 668 -17.07 9.75 -18.44
C GLY A 668 -17.47 9.25 -19.83
N VAL A 669 -16.93 9.85 -20.91
CA VAL A 669 -17.36 9.55 -22.30
C VAL A 669 -16.69 8.28 -22.84
N TYR A 670 -15.44 8.02 -22.49
CA TYR A 670 -14.63 6.95 -23.11
C TYR A 670 -15.03 5.53 -22.71
N TRP A 671 -15.66 5.35 -21.55
CA TRP A 671 -15.99 4.01 -21.03
C TRP A 671 -17.04 3.27 -21.88
N ARG A 672 -17.95 4.01 -22.54
CA ARG A 672 -18.94 3.43 -23.48
C ARG A 672 -18.28 2.78 -24.70
N ILE A 673 -17.15 3.31 -25.15
CA ILE A 673 -16.39 2.74 -26.29
C ILE A 673 -15.60 1.50 -25.83
N TYR A 674 -15.04 1.52 -24.63
CA TYR A 674 -14.22 0.44 -24.11
C TYR A 674 -15.02 -0.86 -23.88
N ILE A 675 -16.22 -0.79 -23.29
CA ILE A 675 -17.11 -1.96 -23.19
C ILE A 675 -17.63 -2.38 -24.57
N ALA A 676 -18.00 -1.44 -25.45
CA ALA A 676 -18.49 -1.80 -26.78
C ALA A 676 -17.48 -2.65 -27.56
N ASN A 677 -16.20 -2.30 -27.52
CA ASN A 677 -15.14 -3.07 -28.19
C ASN A 677 -14.86 -4.42 -27.53
N ALA A 678 -14.88 -4.52 -26.19
CA ALA A 678 -14.68 -5.78 -25.48
C ALA A 678 -15.85 -6.78 -25.67
N VAL A 679 -17.08 -6.26 -25.82
CA VAL A 679 -18.26 -7.08 -26.13
C VAL A 679 -18.28 -7.45 -27.62
N ALA A 680 -17.95 -6.52 -28.53
CA ALA A 680 -17.95 -6.78 -29.97
C ALA A 680 -16.94 -7.86 -30.39
N SER A 681 -15.73 -7.85 -29.82
CA SER A 681 -14.72 -8.91 -30.04
C SER A 681 -15.15 -10.28 -29.49
N SER A 682 -16.10 -10.31 -28.56
CA SER A 682 -16.67 -11.52 -27.98
C SER A 682 -17.94 -12.03 -28.69
N TYR A 683 -18.50 -11.26 -29.64
CA TYR A 683 -19.81 -11.52 -30.26
C TYR A 683 -19.80 -11.55 -31.80
N SER A 684 -18.76 -12.15 -32.40
CA SER A 684 -18.74 -12.47 -33.84
C SER A 684 -19.66 -13.65 -34.24
N GLY A 685 -20.26 -14.36 -33.26
CA GLY A 685 -20.89 -15.67 -33.47
C GLY A 685 -22.35 -15.84 -33.04
N ALA A 686 -23.12 -14.77 -32.76
CA ALA A 686 -24.55 -14.90 -32.45
C ALA A 686 -25.37 -13.63 -32.78
N ARG A 687 -26.21 -13.68 -33.84
CA ARG A 687 -27.20 -12.64 -34.16
C ARG A 687 -28.64 -13.19 -34.15
N SER A 688 -29.29 -13.17 -32.98
CA SER A 688 -30.68 -12.70 -32.81
C SER A 688 -31.13 -12.82 -31.34
N LYS A 689 -32.16 -12.04 -30.96
CA LYS A 689 -32.93 -12.12 -29.70
C LYS A 689 -32.21 -11.86 -28.36
N SER A 690 -31.86 -10.59 -28.07
CA SER A 690 -31.86 -10.04 -26.69
C SER A 690 -31.70 -8.51 -26.66
N LYS A 691 -32.75 -7.75 -27.02
CA LYS A 691 -32.73 -6.27 -26.96
C LYS A 691 -33.24 -5.70 -25.62
N SER A 692 -33.53 -6.55 -24.63
CA SER A 692 -34.21 -6.23 -23.37
C SER A 692 -33.40 -6.66 -22.13
N PHE A 693 -32.07 -6.66 -22.23
CA PHE A 693 -31.14 -7.08 -21.16
C PHE A 693 -30.02 -6.04 -20.93
N LEU A 694 -30.31 -4.78 -21.27
CA LEU A 694 -29.38 -3.63 -21.20
C LEU A 694 -30.09 -2.37 -20.67
N GLU A 695 -31.27 -2.51 -20.07
CA GLU A 695 -32.07 -1.44 -19.46
C GLU A 695 -32.44 -1.75 -17.98
N GLU A 696 -31.93 -2.87 -17.44
CA GLU A 696 -31.79 -3.19 -16.01
C GLU A 696 -30.28 -3.23 -15.65
#